data_AF-A0A139GZG9-F1
#
_entry.id   AF-A0A139GZG9-F1
#
_cell.length_a   1.000
_cell.length_b   1.000
_cell.length_c   1.000
_cell.angle_alpha   90.00
_cell.angle_beta   90.00
_cell.angle_gamma   90.00
#
_symmetry.space_group_name_H-M   'P 1'
#
loop_
_entity.id
_entity.type
_entity.pdbx_description
1 polymer ?
#
loop_
_entity_poly.entity_id
_entity_poly.type
_entity_poly.pdbx_seq_one_letter_code
_entity_poly.pdbx_strand_id
1 'polypeptide(L)'
;MAARESKAALSPTPLPGLIPPMLVQPGVEKLDSPVTLTDDTVFPISSFAMAKRDKRKRTMPQCIAHRGYKAKYPENTILSFEKAIEAGAHAIETDMHLTKDDVVVLSHDATLKRCFGKNEKILDKRWDEIKDLRTLAAPHVPMPRLKDLLDCLSRPGMEDIWICLDIKLDNNADDIMRLIGSTIEEAPPSLGNPWSERIVLGLWAAKYLSLAARYLPGFSVTHIGFKISYARHFFSSPNVGFSILMPMLMAPGGRSFIEDCQKHHRQTMAWTVNARDRMEWCIRRKLDGVITDDPPMFLDVCDKFDEYSKEPKIPVGFRSEIITLQAGQCGNSVGSQFWRQLCLEHGIDQNGNLADFATEGGDRKDVFFYQSDDTRYIPRAILLDLEPRVINGIQTGPYKNIYNPENFYIHKEGTGAGNNWAAGYDMGGQVQDEVLDMIDREADGSDSLEGFMLLHSIAGGTGSGLGSFLLERLNDRFPKKLIQTYSVFPDTQNAGDVVVQPYNSLLALRRLTQNADAVTVLDNGALSRIAADTLHVQEPSFEQTNQLVSTVMSAATTTLRYPGYMHNDLVGIVASLIPTPRCHFLQTSYTPFTGDNVEAARTVRKTTVLDVMRRLLQPKNQMVSAKPSKNSCYISILNIIMGEADPTDVHKSLLRIRERNLASFIPWGPASIQVALTRTSPYTQPPYTTRAPPRVSGLMLANHTGIATLFKRIVFQYDRLRKRNAFLEQYKRHEPFRDGFAEFDTSREIVMDLINEYEEAERADYLTGGATDEPANGGADPRTDGATGR
;
A
#
# COMPACT_ATOMS: atom_id res chain seq x y z
N MET A 1 -6.38 -21.26 -70.35
CA MET A 1 -5.91 -19.88 -70.11
C MET A 1 -7.07 -19.07 -69.56
N ALA A 2 -7.05 -18.41 -68.41
CA ALA A 2 -6.07 -18.24 -67.33
C ALA A 2 -6.86 -17.86 -66.06
N ALA A 3 -6.39 -18.29 -64.90
CA ALA A 3 -6.94 -17.97 -63.58
C ALA A 3 -6.65 -16.51 -63.20
N ARG A 4 -7.57 -15.87 -62.46
CA ARG A 4 -7.37 -14.53 -61.87
C ARG A 4 -7.12 -14.69 -60.37
N GLU A 5 -5.86 -14.55 -59.99
CA GLU A 5 -5.40 -14.43 -58.59
C GLU A 5 -5.83 -13.08 -58.01
N SER A 6 -6.51 -13.08 -56.86
CA SER A 6 -6.70 -11.87 -56.05
C SER A 6 -5.53 -11.72 -55.08
N LYS A 7 -4.64 -10.76 -55.37
CA LYS A 7 -3.58 -10.32 -54.46
C LYS A 7 -4.19 -9.69 -53.22
N ALA A 8 -4.08 -10.36 -52.08
CA ALA A 8 -4.21 -9.73 -50.77
C ALA A 8 -3.04 -8.76 -50.59
N ALA A 9 -3.34 -7.48 -50.35
CA ALA A 9 -2.34 -6.46 -50.10
C ALA A 9 -1.67 -6.75 -48.74
N LEU A 10 -0.41 -7.20 -48.78
CA LEU A 10 0.50 -7.16 -47.65
C LEU A 10 0.66 -5.70 -47.22
N SER A 11 0.21 -5.40 -46.00
CA SER A 11 0.50 -4.14 -45.32
C SER A 11 2.02 -4.00 -45.11
N PRO A 12 2.58 -2.77 -45.04
CA PRO A 12 4.01 -2.59 -44.86
C PRO A 12 4.43 -3.17 -43.51
N THR A 13 5.38 -4.11 -43.52
CA THR A 13 6.10 -4.56 -42.33
C THR A 13 6.76 -3.34 -41.68
N PRO A 14 6.56 -3.06 -40.38
CA PRO A 14 7.31 -2.00 -39.72
C PRO A 14 8.79 -2.39 -39.66
N LEU A 15 9.68 -1.43 -39.93
CA LEU A 15 11.11 -1.54 -39.65
C LEU A 15 11.35 -1.92 -38.18
N PRO A 16 12.42 -2.69 -37.85
CA PRO A 16 12.67 -3.19 -36.50
C PRO A 16 12.81 -2.04 -35.51
N GLY A 17 11.77 -1.83 -34.70
CA GLY A 17 11.73 -0.82 -33.67
C GLY A 17 12.57 -1.25 -32.48
N LEU A 18 13.61 -0.48 -32.16
CA LEU A 18 14.42 -0.61 -30.96
C LEU A 18 13.52 -0.63 -29.71
N ILE A 19 13.41 -1.78 -29.01
CA ILE A 19 12.63 -1.87 -27.77
C ILE A 19 13.49 -1.34 -26.62
N PRO A 20 13.08 -0.28 -25.90
CA PRO A 20 13.84 0.25 -24.79
C PRO A 20 13.94 -0.77 -23.65
N PRO A 21 15.00 -0.72 -22.82
CA PRO A 21 15.09 -1.58 -21.63
C PRO A 21 13.97 -1.26 -20.64
N MET A 22 13.54 -2.28 -19.88
CA MET A 22 12.52 -2.11 -18.85
C MET A 22 13.07 -1.24 -17.71
N LEU A 23 12.59 -0.01 -17.59
CA LEU A 23 12.84 0.81 -16.40
C LEU A 23 11.73 0.56 -15.37
N VAL A 24 12.19 0.21 -14.17
CA VAL A 24 11.46 0.13 -12.89
C VAL A 24 10.94 -1.26 -12.51
N GLN A 25 11.80 -2.03 -11.83
CA GLN A 25 11.47 -2.77 -10.61
C GLN A 25 12.39 -2.23 -9.49
N PRO A 26 11.91 -2.02 -8.24
CA PRO A 26 12.82 -1.87 -7.11
C PRO A 26 13.58 -3.19 -6.91
N GLY A 27 14.89 -3.20 -7.14
CA GLY A 27 15.74 -4.38 -6.98
C GLY A 27 16.25 -5.04 -8.26
N VAL A 28 15.92 -4.51 -9.45
CA VAL A 28 16.55 -4.91 -10.71
C VAL A 28 17.43 -3.76 -11.17
N GLU A 29 18.74 -3.89 -10.98
CA GLU A 29 19.71 -2.97 -11.53
C GLU A 29 19.56 -2.91 -13.07
N LYS A 30 19.70 -1.70 -13.61
CA LYS A 30 19.49 -1.30 -15.01
C LYS A 30 19.72 -2.45 -16.01
N LEU A 31 18.68 -2.83 -16.75
CA LEU A 31 18.87 -3.64 -17.95
C LEU A 31 19.60 -2.77 -18.99
N ASP A 32 20.88 -3.04 -19.19
CA ASP A 32 21.64 -2.41 -20.25
C ASP A 32 21.33 -3.07 -21.59
N SER A 33 20.97 -2.21 -22.54
CA SER A 33 20.88 -2.45 -23.99
C SER A 33 19.50 -2.81 -24.57
N PRO A 34 19.07 -2.08 -25.62
CA PRO A 34 17.92 -2.46 -26.45
C PRO A 34 18.21 -3.73 -27.24
N VAL A 35 17.16 -4.51 -27.50
CA VAL A 35 17.26 -5.80 -28.19
C VAL A 35 16.92 -5.63 -29.66
N THR A 36 17.86 -5.96 -30.54
CA THR A 36 17.63 -6.09 -31.97
C THR A 36 17.24 -7.54 -32.27
N LEU A 37 15.98 -7.76 -32.64
CA LEU A 37 15.57 -9.01 -33.29
C LEU A 37 16.18 -9.03 -34.70
N THR A 38 16.73 -10.17 -35.14
CA THR A 38 17.15 -10.35 -36.53
C THR A 38 15.93 -10.33 -37.45
N ASP A 39 16.05 -9.71 -38.62
CA ASP A 39 14.94 -9.33 -39.54
C ASP A 39 13.98 -10.47 -39.94
N ASP A 40 14.35 -11.74 -39.74
CA ASP A 40 13.55 -12.92 -40.11
C ASP A 40 12.83 -13.62 -38.93
N THR A 41 12.90 -13.08 -37.71
CA THR A 41 12.35 -13.76 -36.52
C THR A 41 10.84 -13.59 -36.40
N VAL A 42 10.07 -14.63 -36.73
CA VAL A 42 8.61 -14.66 -36.60
C VAL A 42 8.18 -15.74 -35.60
N PHE A 43 7.58 -15.32 -34.49
CA PHE A 43 6.97 -16.24 -33.53
C PHE A 43 5.62 -16.78 -34.09
N PRO A 44 5.24 -18.03 -33.78
CA PRO A 44 3.94 -18.56 -34.16
C PRO A 44 2.81 -17.91 -33.35
N ILE A 45 1.61 -17.86 -33.93
CA ILE A 45 0.40 -17.41 -33.24
C ILE A 45 -0.06 -18.51 -32.28
N SER A 46 -0.30 -18.16 -31.02
CA SER A 46 -0.83 -19.06 -29.98
C SER A 46 -2.33 -19.35 -30.13
N SER A 47 -2.74 -19.88 -31.30
CA SER A 47 -4.16 -20.14 -31.62
C SER A 47 -4.86 -21.05 -30.58
N PHE A 48 -4.14 -22.02 -30.04
CA PHE A 48 -4.62 -22.94 -29.00
C PHE A 48 -4.92 -22.25 -27.66
N ALA A 49 -4.36 -21.05 -27.43
CA ALA A 49 -4.49 -20.29 -26.20
C ALA A 49 -5.42 -19.05 -26.32
N MET A 50 -6.10 -18.89 -27.48
CA MET A 50 -7.11 -17.85 -27.71
C MET A 50 -8.46 -18.20 -27.04
N ALA A 51 -9.36 -17.23 -26.88
CA ALA A 51 -10.69 -17.48 -26.32
C ALA A 51 -11.43 -18.66 -27.00
N LYS A 52 -12.05 -19.54 -26.21
CA LYS A 52 -12.75 -20.75 -26.69
C LYS A 52 -14.27 -20.57 -26.69
N ARG A 53 -14.97 -21.34 -27.52
CA ARG A 53 -16.44 -21.36 -27.49
C ARG A 53 -16.93 -22.28 -26.37
N ASP A 54 -17.82 -21.77 -25.53
CA ASP A 54 -18.48 -22.56 -24.49
C ASP A 54 -19.61 -23.45 -25.07
N LYS A 55 -20.25 -24.24 -24.20
CA LYS A 55 -21.40 -25.10 -24.56
C LYS A 55 -22.59 -24.31 -25.14
N ARG A 56 -22.70 -23.01 -24.83
CA ARG A 56 -23.72 -22.08 -25.34
C ARG A 56 -23.25 -21.33 -26.60
N LYS A 57 -22.11 -21.73 -27.20
CA LYS A 57 -21.48 -21.12 -28.39
C LYS A 57 -21.03 -19.66 -28.19
N ARG A 58 -20.87 -19.21 -26.95
CA ARG A 58 -20.32 -17.90 -26.60
C ARG A 58 -18.79 -17.99 -26.59
N THR A 59 -18.11 -16.97 -27.11
CA THR A 59 -16.65 -16.89 -27.01
C THR A 59 -16.27 -16.44 -25.60
N MET A 60 -15.60 -17.31 -24.84
CA MET A 60 -15.21 -17.09 -23.45
C MET A 60 -13.69 -17.14 -23.28
N PRO A 61 -13.12 -16.35 -22.36
CA PRO A 61 -11.71 -16.48 -22.00
C PRO A 61 -11.42 -17.89 -21.48
N GLN A 62 -10.24 -18.43 -21.78
CA GLN A 62 -9.78 -19.68 -21.21
C GLN A 62 -9.44 -19.51 -19.71
N CYS A 63 -9.83 -20.49 -18.90
CA CYS A 63 -9.43 -20.58 -17.50
C CYS A 63 -7.98 -21.10 -17.40
N ILE A 64 -7.07 -20.28 -16.87
CA ILE A 64 -5.65 -20.62 -16.69
C ILE A 64 -5.38 -20.67 -15.19
N ALA A 65 -4.94 -21.82 -14.69
CA ALA A 65 -4.69 -22.04 -13.27
C ALA A 65 -3.31 -21.49 -12.87
N HIS A 66 -3.30 -20.41 -12.09
CA HIS A 66 -2.09 -19.74 -11.62
C HIS A 66 -1.37 -20.61 -10.60
N ARG A 67 -0.20 -21.14 -10.96
CA ARG A 67 0.57 -22.10 -10.14
C ARG A 67 -0.24 -23.36 -9.78
N GLY A 68 -1.20 -23.72 -10.65
CA GLY A 68 -2.20 -24.75 -10.40
C GLY A 68 -3.40 -24.25 -9.59
N TYR A 69 -4.07 -25.14 -8.84
CA TYR A 69 -5.22 -24.78 -8.02
C TYR A 69 -4.80 -24.28 -6.62
N LYS A 70 -4.09 -23.16 -6.60
CA LYS A 70 -3.46 -22.57 -5.40
C LYS A 70 -4.45 -22.23 -4.27
N ALA A 71 -5.68 -21.83 -4.59
CA ALA A 71 -6.67 -21.46 -3.57
C ALA A 71 -7.01 -22.62 -2.60
N LYS A 72 -6.73 -23.87 -2.98
CA LYS A 72 -7.04 -25.06 -2.18
C LYS A 72 -5.85 -26.00 -1.96
N TYR A 73 -4.87 -26.00 -2.86
CA TYR A 73 -3.74 -26.94 -2.84
C TYR A 73 -2.40 -26.20 -2.86
N PRO A 74 -1.31 -26.80 -2.35
CA PRO A 74 0.00 -26.17 -2.34
C PRO A 74 0.45 -25.77 -3.76
N GLU A 75 0.74 -24.50 -3.98
CA GLU A 75 1.07 -23.94 -5.29
C GLU A 75 2.33 -24.57 -5.93
N ASN A 76 2.41 -24.54 -7.26
CA ASN A 76 3.54 -25.07 -8.05
C ASN A 76 3.89 -26.53 -7.71
N THR A 77 2.88 -27.40 -7.57
CA THR A 77 3.04 -28.83 -7.29
C THR A 77 2.29 -29.67 -8.31
N ILE A 78 2.75 -30.92 -8.56
CA ILE A 78 2.00 -31.84 -9.44
C ILE A 78 0.56 -32.03 -8.95
N LEU A 79 0.36 -32.07 -7.63
CA LEU A 79 -0.97 -32.15 -7.03
C LEU A 79 -1.83 -30.93 -7.40
N SER A 80 -1.32 -29.70 -7.28
CA SER A 80 -2.12 -28.51 -7.62
C SER A 80 -2.45 -28.44 -9.10
N PHE A 81 -1.56 -28.94 -9.96
CA PHE A 81 -1.76 -29.02 -11.40
C PHE A 81 -2.83 -30.05 -11.79
N GLU A 82 -2.74 -31.29 -11.28
CA GLU A 82 -3.73 -32.33 -11.50
C GLU A 82 -5.11 -31.88 -11.01
N LYS A 83 -5.19 -31.25 -9.83
CA LYS A 83 -6.44 -30.72 -9.28
C LYS A 83 -7.02 -29.55 -10.04
N ALA A 84 -6.18 -28.72 -10.68
CA ALA A 84 -6.67 -27.69 -11.58
C ALA A 84 -7.29 -28.29 -12.85
N ILE A 85 -6.67 -29.32 -13.43
CA ILE A 85 -7.19 -30.01 -14.62
C ILE A 85 -8.50 -30.73 -14.29
N GLU A 86 -8.56 -31.45 -13.17
CA GLU A 86 -9.80 -32.09 -12.68
C GLU A 86 -10.93 -31.07 -12.48
N ALA A 87 -10.59 -29.85 -12.04
CA ALA A 87 -11.52 -28.74 -11.88
C ALA A 87 -12.00 -28.12 -13.22
N GLY A 88 -11.39 -28.50 -14.35
CA GLY A 88 -11.75 -28.00 -15.68
C GLY A 88 -10.92 -26.80 -16.17
N ALA A 89 -9.77 -26.53 -15.55
CA ALA A 89 -8.83 -25.54 -16.09
C ALA A 89 -8.39 -25.95 -17.51
N HIS A 90 -8.30 -24.97 -18.42
CA HIS A 90 -7.86 -25.21 -19.79
C HIS A 90 -6.33 -25.20 -19.91
N ALA A 91 -5.66 -24.60 -18.93
CA ALA A 91 -4.22 -24.44 -18.92
C ALA A 91 -3.66 -24.26 -17.51
N ILE A 92 -2.36 -24.41 -17.39
CA ILE A 92 -1.59 -24.15 -16.17
C ILE A 92 -0.58 -23.04 -16.45
N GLU A 93 -0.50 -22.06 -15.57
CA GLU A 93 0.62 -21.14 -15.52
C GLU A 93 1.53 -21.59 -14.37
N THR A 94 2.86 -21.55 -14.58
CA THR A 94 3.82 -21.92 -13.54
C THR A 94 5.12 -21.14 -13.71
N ASP A 95 5.74 -20.86 -12.57
CA ASP A 95 7.00 -20.15 -12.45
C ASP A 95 8.20 -21.10 -12.42
N MET A 96 9.36 -20.62 -12.88
CA MET A 96 10.55 -21.45 -13.06
C MET A 96 11.79 -20.83 -12.44
N HIS A 97 12.63 -21.66 -11.80
CA HIS A 97 13.98 -21.31 -11.34
C HIS A 97 14.97 -22.42 -11.65
N LEU A 98 16.26 -22.06 -11.66
CA LEU A 98 17.36 -23.01 -11.74
C LEU A 98 17.93 -23.33 -10.35
N THR A 99 18.26 -24.60 -10.17
CA THR A 99 19.17 -25.07 -9.11
C THR A 99 20.62 -24.82 -9.50
N LYS A 100 21.54 -24.98 -8.54
CA LYS A 100 22.99 -24.83 -8.74
C LYS A 100 23.58 -25.81 -9.76
N ASP A 101 22.98 -27.00 -9.89
CA ASP A 101 23.38 -28.04 -10.84
C ASP A 101 22.44 -28.11 -12.06
N ASP A 102 21.93 -26.95 -12.49
CA ASP A 102 21.24 -26.74 -13.76
C ASP A 102 19.92 -27.51 -13.94
N VAL A 103 19.30 -27.95 -12.85
CA VAL A 103 17.95 -28.54 -12.89
C VAL A 103 16.89 -27.44 -12.84
N VAL A 104 15.97 -27.47 -13.80
CA VAL A 104 14.82 -26.56 -13.89
C VAL A 104 13.71 -27.02 -12.94
N VAL A 105 13.46 -26.23 -11.90
CA VAL A 105 12.43 -26.49 -10.87
C VAL A 105 11.30 -25.48 -10.94
N LEU A 106 10.12 -25.88 -10.47
CA LEU A 106 8.94 -25.02 -10.46
C LEU A 106 8.77 -24.38 -9.08
N SER A 107 8.85 -23.06 -9.03
CA SER A 107 8.72 -22.27 -7.81
C SER A 107 8.47 -20.81 -8.19
N HIS A 108 7.61 -20.12 -7.45
CA HIS A 108 7.40 -18.69 -7.69
C HIS A 108 8.59 -17.85 -7.19
N ASP A 109 9.03 -18.13 -5.97
CA ASP A 109 10.08 -17.37 -5.32
C ASP A 109 11.45 -17.96 -5.67
N ALA A 110 12.46 -17.09 -5.78
CA ALA A 110 13.86 -17.51 -5.90
C ALA A 110 14.41 -18.17 -4.61
N THR A 111 13.62 -18.20 -3.53
CA THR A 111 13.99 -18.75 -2.22
C THR A 111 13.03 -19.84 -1.78
N LEU A 112 13.51 -20.76 -0.95
CA LEU A 112 12.73 -21.86 -0.39
C LEU A 112 11.86 -21.43 0.81
N LYS A 113 11.88 -20.15 1.21
CA LYS A 113 11.37 -19.70 2.51
C LYS A 113 9.87 -19.87 2.63
N ARG A 114 9.11 -19.33 1.67
CA ARG A 114 7.65 -19.27 1.76
C ARG A 114 6.99 -20.63 1.63
N CYS A 115 7.46 -21.45 0.69
CA CYS A 115 6.84 -22.75 0.40
C CYS A 115 7.43 -23.90 1.24
N PHE A 116 8.68 -23.80 1.68
CA PHE A 116 9.41 -24.93 2.30
C PHE A 116 10.10 -24.55 3.64
N GLY A 117 9.95 -23.33 4.12
CA GLY A 117 10.44 -22.88 5.44
C GLY A 117 11.95 -22.65 5.53
N LYS A 118 12.70 -22.73 4.42
CA LYS A 118 14.16 -22.56 4.40
C LYS A 118 14.56 -21.22 3.81
N ASN A 119 15.29 -20.40 4.57
CA ASN A 119 15.77 -19.09 4.12
C ASN A 119 17.03 -19.20 3.22
N GLU A 120 16.93 -19.98 2.15
CA GLU A 120 18.02 -20.28 1.21
C GLU A 120 17.53 -20.06 -0.22
N LYS A 121 18.41 -19.62 -1.12
CA LYS A 121 18.07 -19.44 -2.55
C LYS A 121 18.12 -20.78 -3.27
N ILE A 122 17.21 -20.98 -4.22
CA ILE A 122 17.16 -22.18 -5.06
C ILE A 122 18.45 -22.30 -5.89
N LEU A 123 18.93 -21.18 -6.43
CA LEU A 123 20.15 -21.10 -7.24
C LEU A 123 21.43 -21.54 -6.50
N ASP A 124 21.41 -21.51 -5.16
CA ASP A 124 22.56 -21.89 -4.32
C ASP A 124 22.54 -23.38 -3.95
N LYS A 125 21.47 -24.11 -4.28
CA LYS A 125 21.25 -25.50 -3.88
C LYS A 125 21.28 -26.44 -5.07
N ARG A 126 21.89 -27.60 -4.90
CA ARG A 126 21.77 -28.72 -5.83
C ARG A 126 20.40 -29.38 -5.71
N TRP A 127 19.91 -29.96 -6.80
CA TRP A 127 18.64 -30.70 -6.81
C TRP A 127 18.59 -31.79 -5.74
N ASP A 128 19.67 -32.55 -5.56
CA ASP A 128 19.76 -33.59 -4.53
C ASP A 128 19.57 -33.09 -3.09
N GLU A 129 19.85 -31.81 -2.83
CA GLU A 129 19.70 -31.20 -1.51
C GLU A 129 18.26 -30.76 -1.23
N ILE A 130 17.43 -30.59 -2.28
CA ILE A 130 16.11 -29.98 -2.18
C ILE A 130 14.96 -30.88 -2.65
N LYS A 131 15.25 -31.98 -3.37
CA LYS A 131 14.24 -32.93 -3.89
C LYS A 131 13.34 -33.54 -2.80
N ASP A 132 13.86 -33.66 -1.59
CA ASP A 132 13.16 -34.25 -0.45
C ASP A 132 12.42 -33.21 0.41
N LEU A 133 12.49 -31.92 0.05
CA LEU A 133 11.67 -30.90 0.70
C LEU A 133 10.19 -31.17 0.47
N ARG A 134 9.37 -30.75 1.43
CA ARG A 134 7.92 -30.83 1.36
C ARG A 134 7.32 -29.47 1.66
N THR A 135 6.23 -29.15 0.98
CA THR A 135 5.53 -27.89 1.18
C THR A 135 5.11 -27.71 2.63
N LEU A 136 5.16 -26.49 3.16
CA LEU A 136 4.61 -26.17 4.48
C LEU A 136 3.09 -26.32 4.51
N ALA A 137 2.42 -26.02 3.40
CA ALA A 137 1.00 -26.27 3.24
C ALA A 137 0.71 -27.77 3.11
N ALA A 138 -0.32 -28.24 3.82
CA ALA A 138 -0.85 -29.59 3.66
C ALA A 138 -1.31 -29.83 2.21
N PRO A 139 -1.13 -31.02 1.63
CA PRO A 139 -0.71 -32.27 2.28
C PRO A 139 0.82 -32.53 2.26
N HIS A 140 1.65 -31.48 2.26
CA HIS A 140 3.12 -31.57 2.34
C HIS A 140 3.72 -32.41 1.20
N VAL A 141 3.70 -31.85 0.00
CA VAL A 141 4.13 -32.52 -1.25
C VAL A 141 5.49 -32.01 -1.73
N PRO A 142 6.23 -32.78 -2.54
CA PRO A 142 7.54 -32.36 -3.04
C PRO A 142 7.48 -31.19 -4.03
N MET A 143 8.61 -30.48 -4.13
CA MET A 143 8.87 -29.56 -5.23
C MET A 143 8.99 -30.33 -6.55
N PRO A 144 8.29 -29.95 -7.63
CA PRO A 144 8.44 -30.59 -8.93
C PRO A 144 9.50 -29.90 -9.80
N ARG A 145 10.05 -30.67 -10.74
CA ARG A 145 10.83 -30.17 -11.88
C ARG A 145 9.93 -29.90 -13.07
N LEU A 146 10.42 -29.12 -14.03
CA LEU A 146 9.71 -28.96 -15.32
C LEU A 146 9.45 -30.31 -15.99
N LYS A 147 10.42 -31.22 -15.96
CA LYS A 147 10.27 -32.58 -16.49
C LYS A 147 9.11 -33.34 -15.86
N ASP A 148 8.93 -33.22 -14.55
CA ASP A 148 7.84 -33.91 -13.84
C ASP A 148 6.46 -33.39 -14.29
N LEU A 149 6.34 -32.10 -14.61
CA LEU A 149 5.13 -31.51 -15.20
C LEU A 149 4.89 -31.99 -16.63
N LEU A 150 5.93 -32.02 -17.48
CA LEU A 150 5.81 -32.49 -18.87
C LEU A 150 5.44 -33.98 -18.92
N ASP A 151 6.04 -34.80 -18.05
CA ASP A 151 5.70 -36.21 -17.90
C ASP A 151 4.25 -36.40 -17.43
N CYS A 152 3.78 -35.54 -16.51
CA CYS A 152 2.38 -35.53 -16.08
C CYS A 152 1.43 -35.22 -17.25
N LEU A 153 1.73 -34.19 -18.04
CA LEU A 153 0.92 -33.72 -19.17
C LEU A 153 1.02 -34.58 -20.44
N SER A 154 1.93 -35.55 -20.44
CA SER A 154 2.05 -36.60 -21.45
C SER A 154 1.22 -37.85 -21.12
N ARG A 155 0.43 -37.82 -20.04
CA ARG A 155 -0.51 -38.90 -19.76
C ARG A 155 -1.74 -38.78 -20.68
N PRO A 156 -2.36 -39.90 -21.09
CA PRO A 156 -3.57 -39.89 -21.91
C PRO A 156 -4.69 -39.06 -21.29
N GLY A 157 -5.39 -38.27 -22.10
CA GLY A 157 -6.49 -37.41 -21.68
C GLY A 157 -6.09 -35.98 -21.28
N MET A 158 -4.80 -35.63 -21.39
CA MET A 158 -4.28 -34.28 -21.11
C MET A 158 -3.83 -33.54 -22.38
N GLU A 159 -4.11 -34.05 -23.58
CA GLU A 159 -3.57 -33.58 -24.86
C GLU A 159 -3.97 -32.13 -25.21
N ASP A 160 -5.10 -31.67 -24.67
CA ASP A 160 -5.66 -30.32 -24.89
C ASP A 160 -5.23 -29.29 -23.82
N ILE A 161 -4.54 -29.74 -22.76
CA ILE A 161 -4.04 -28.86 -21.70
C ILE A 161 -2.74 -28.22 -22.18
N TRP A 162 -2.72 -26.89 -22.20
CA TRP A 162 -1.55 -26.10 -22.53
C TRP A 162 -0.95 -25.45 -21.27
N ILE A 163 0.30 -24.99 -21.34
CA ILE A 163 1.01 -24.37 -20.23
C ILE A 163 1.61 -23.02 -20.61
N CYS A 164 1.56 -22.08 -19.67
CA CYS A 164 2.28 -20.81 -19.72
C CYS A 164 3.48 -20.90 -18.77
N LEU A 165 4.69 -20.84 -19.32
CA LEU A 165 5.92 -20.88 -18.54
C LEU A 165 6.35 -19.45 -18.19
N ASP A 166 6.20 -19.03 -16.93
CA ASP A 166 6.69 -17.73 -16.45
C ASP A 166 8.20 -17.82 -16.15
N ILE A 167 8.99 -17.15 -17.00
CA ILE A 167 10.45 -17.16 -16.94
C ILE A 167 10.92 -15.94 -16.15
N LYS A 168 11.31 -16.16 -14.90
CA LYS A 168 11.75 -15.11 -13.97
C LYS A 168 13.10 -14.48 -14.34
N LEU A 169 13.31 -13.27 -13.84
CA LEU A 169 14.52 -12.47 -14.11
C LEU A 169 15.71 -12.86 -13.22
N ASP A 170 15.51 -13.67 -12.18
CA ASP A 170 16.51 -14.00 -11.16
C ASP A 170 17.62 -14.95 -11.67
N ASN A 171 17.40 -15.65 -12.79
CA ASN A 171 18.36 -16.60 -13.35
C ASN A 171 19.19 -15.97 -14.47
N ASN A 172 20.32 -16.60 -14.79
CA ASN A 172 21.03 -16.29 -16.04
C ASN A 172 20.10 -16.59 -17.22
N ALA A 173 19.86 -15.56 -18.05
CA ALA A 173 18.87 -15.63 -19.12
C ALA A 173 19.22 -16.66 -20.21
N ASP A 174 20.49 -16.81 -20.57
CA ASP A 174 20.91 -17.76 -21.61
C ASP A 174 20.79 -19.20 -21.08
N ASP A 175 21.25 -19.45 -19.84
CA ASP A 175 21.19 -20.77 -19.22
C ASP A 175 19.77 -21.27 -19.02
N ILE A 176 18.87 -20.43 -18.46
CA ILE A 176 17.48 -20.87 -18.23
C ILE A 176 16.77 -21.19 -19.54
N MET A 177 16.97 -20.39 -20.59
CA MET A 177 16.33 -20.63 -21.89
C MET A 177 16.87 -21.90 -22.56
N ARG A 178 18.19 -22.10 -22.53
CA ARG A 178 18.83 -23.31 -23.04
C ARG A 178 18.37 -24.57 -22.30
N LEU A 179 18.30 -24.52 -20.97
CA LEU A 179 17.90 -25.64 -20.12
C LEU A 179 16.41 -25.96 -20.21
N ILE A 180 15.55 -24.97 -20.42
CA ILE A 180 14.13 -25.19 -20.76
C ILE A 180 14.03 -25.94 -22.07
N GLY A 181 14.76 -25.50 -23.11
CA GLY A 181 14.83 -26.18 -24.41
C GLY A 181 15.24 -27.64 -24.29
N SER A 182 16.38 -27.92 -23.63
CA SER A 182 16.85 -29.29 -23.45
C SER A 182 15.88 -30.15 -22.63
N THR A 183 15.25 -29.59 -21.60
CA THR A 183 14.27 -30.33 -20.78
C THR A 183 13.01 -30.69 -21.58
N ILE A 184 12.54 -29.81 -22.46
CA ILE A 184 11.39 -30.08 -23.35
C ILE A 184 11.74 -31.17 -24.37
N GLU A 185 12.96 -31.15 -24.92
CA GLU A 185 13.44 -32.19 -25.85
C GLU A 185 13.55 -33.56 -25.17
N GLU A 186 13.95 -33.61 -23.90
CA GLU A 186 14.07 -34.85 -23.12
C GLU A 186 12.73 -35.50 -22.73
N ALA A 187 11.63 -34.74 -22.74
CA ALA A 187 10.31 -35.19 -22.32
C ALA A 187 9.31 -35.05 -23.48
N PRO A 188 9.37 -35.92 -24.51
CA PRO A 188 8.52 -35.80 -25.68
C PRO A 188 7.03 -35.99 -25.32
N PRO A 189 6.11 -35.27 -25.98
CA PRO A 189 4.69 -35.40 -25.71
C PRO A 189 4.18 -36.79 -26.10
N SER A 190 3.13 -37.28 -25.43
CA SER A 190 2.40 -38.46 -25.88
C SER A 190 1.74 -38.25 -27.25
N LEU A 191 1.32 -39.33 -27.92
CA LEU A 191 0.53 -39.28 -29.18
C LEU A 191 -0.54 -38.18 -29.10
N GLY A 192 -0.34 -37.07 -29.81
CA GLY A 192 -1.12 -35.84 -29.62
C GLY A 192 -0.39 -34.60 -30.16
N ASN A 193 -0.82 -33.42 -29.71
CA ASN A 193 -0.28 -32.14 -30.18
C ASN A 193 1.17 -31.92 -29.66
N PRO A 194 2.09 -31.40 -30.51
CA PRO A 194 3.46 -31.14 -30.11
C PRO A 194 3.55 -30.05 -29.03
N TRP A 195 4.64 -30.01 -28.26
CA TRP A 195 4.84 -28.97 -27.23
C TRP A 195 4.80 -27.54 -27.79
N SER A 196 5.22 -27.34 -29.04
CA SER A 196 5.12 -26.05 -29.74
C SER A 196 3.66 -25.53 -29.88
N GLU A 197 2.68 -26.43 -29.80
CA GLU A 197 1.24 -26.13 -29.83
C GLU A 197 0.58 -26.25 -28.45
N ARG A 198 1.38 -26.40 -27.39
CA ARG A 198 0.91 -26.55 -26.01
C ARG A 198 1.67 -25.69 -25.01
N ILE A 199 2.76 -25.03 -25.40
CA ILE A 199 3.57 -24.20 -24.52
C ILE A 199 3.59 -22.76 -25.03
N VAL A 200 3.28 -21.83 -24.14
CA VAL A 200 3.47 -20.38 -24.31
C VAL A 200 4.58 -19.93 -23.38
N LEU A 201 5.60 -19.26 -23.91
CA LEU A 201 6.72 -18.72 -23.11
C LEU A 201 6.37 -17.32 -22.61
N GLY A 202 6.25 -17.17 -21.29
CA GLY A 202 5.96 -15.93 -20.60
C GLY A 202 7.22 -15.14 -20.26
N LEU A 203 7.40 -13.97 -20.89
CA LEU A 203 8.64 -13.21 -20.87
C LEU A 203 8.47 -11.83 -20.22
N TRP A 204 9.24 -11.55 -19.17
CA TRP A 204 9.23 -10.27 -18.47
C TRP A 204 10.05 -9.17 -19.17
N ALA A 205 11.05 -9.55 -19.97
CA ALA A 205 11.96 -8.60 -20.62
C ALA A 205 12.21 -8.94 -22.10
N ALA A 206 12.40 -7.92 -22.92
CA ALA A 206 12.62 -8.06 -24.37
C ALA A 206 13.85 -8.92 -24.72
N LYS A 207 14.86 -8.99 -23.83
CA LYS A 207 16.10 -9.78 -24.04
C LYS A 207 15.83 -11.28 -24.23
N TYR A 208 14.72 -11.78 -23.69
CA TYR A 208 14.35 -13.18 -23.84
C TYR A 208 13.77 -13.52 -25.22
N LEU A 209 13.38 -12.53 -26.03
CA LEU A 209 12.84 -12.80 -27.36
C LEU A 209 13.91 -13.43 -28.28
N SER A 210 15.12 -12.88 -28.30
CA SER A 210 16.23 -13.44 -29.09
C SER A 210 16.64 -14.83 -28.60
N LEU A 211 16.60 -15.05 -27.28
CA LEU A 211 16.89 -16.35 -26.67
C LEU A 211 15.80 -17.39 -26.96
N ALA A 212 14.53 -16.98 -26.96
CA ALA A 212 13.40 -17.84 -27.33
C ALA A 212 13.52 -18.26 -28.80
N ALA A 213 13.83 -17.32 -29.70
CA ALA A 213 14.06 -17.63 -31.11
C ALA A 213 15.25 -18.58 -31.33
N ARG A 214 16.29 -18.47 -30.50
CA ARG A 214 17.50 -19.30 -30.59
C ARG A 214 17.31 -20.71 -30.05
N TYR A 215 16.73 -20.85 -28.86
CA TYR A 215 16.68 -22.13 -28.13
C TYR A 215 15.35 -22.86 -28.25
N LEU A 216 14.26 -22.14 -28.55
CA LEU A 216 12.90 -22.68 -28.65
C LEU A 216 12.22 -22.18 -29.93
N PRO A 217 12.81 -22.43 -31.12
CA PRO A 217 12.19 -22.01 -32.38
C PRO A 217 10.83 -22.70 -32.57
N GLY A 218 9.83 -21.95 -33.02
CA GLY A 218 8.48 -22.47 -33.22
C GLY A 218 7.62 -22.54 -31.96
N PHE A 219 8.06 -21.98 -30.83
CA PHE A 219 7.22 -21.78 -29.64
C PHE A 219 6.62 -20.37 -29.62
N SER A 220 5.37 -20.29 -29.17
CA SER A 220 4.69 -18.99 -29.02
C SER A 220 5.18 -18.25 -27.77
N VAL A 221 5.15 -16.91 -27.82
CA VAL A 221 5.65 -16.05 -26.73
C VAL A 221 4.59 -15.04 -26.31
N THR A 222 4.58 -14.72 -25.02
CA THR A 222 3.74 -13.67 -24.44
C THR A 222 4.55 -12.76 -23.53
N HIS A 223 4.35 -11.46 -23.63
CA HIS A 223 4.97 -10.52 -22.70
C HIS A 223 4.19 -10.48 -21.39
N ILE A 224 4.86 -10.73 -20.27
CA ILE A 224 4.32 -10.54 -18.92
C ILE A 224 4.69 -9.13 -18.43
N GLY A 225 3.70 -8.33 -18.06
CA GLY A 225 3.97 -6.92 -17.71
C GLY A 225 2.93 -6.22 -16.85
N PHE A 226 3.40 -5.16 -16.20
CA PHE A 226 2.62 -4.24 -15.34
C PHE A 226 2.57 -2.81 -15.87
N LYS A 227 3.02 -2.55 -17.12
CA LYS A 227 2.96 -1.24 -17.76
C LYS A 227 2.51 -1.37 -19.20
N ILE A 228 1.34 -0.80 -19.51
CA ILE A 228 0.80 -0.77 -20.88
C ILE A 228 1.72 -0.02 -21.84
N SER A 229 2.27 1.13 -21.43
CA SER A 229 3.18 1.92 -22.29
C SER A 229 4.40 1.10 -22.72
N TYR A 230 4.95 0.30 -21.81
CA TYR A 230 6.04 -0.61 -22.13
C TYR A 230 5.60 -1.77 -23.03
N ALA A 231 4.50 -2.44 -22.66
CA ALA A 231 3.94 -3.56 -23.43
C ALA A 231 3.67 -3.17 -24.89
N ARG A 232 3.25 -1.93 -25.16
CA ARG A 232 2.99 -1.46 -26.53
C ARG A 232 4.22 -1.51 -27.44
N HIS A 233 5.44 -1.49 -26.91
CA HIS A 233 6.63 -1.66 -27.74
C HIS A 233 6.70 -3.04 -28.41
N PHE A 234 6.10 -4.08 -27.82
CA PHE A 234 6.10 -5.43 -28.40
C PHE A 234 5.16 -5.58 -29.60
N PHE A 235 4.32 -4.60 -29.92
CA PHE A 235 3.56 -4.62 -31.18
C PHE A 235 4.46 -4.57 -32.43
N SER A 236 5.69 -4.04 -32.31
CA SER A 236 6.67 -4.08 -33.40
C SER A 236 7.21 -5.50 -33.65
N SER A 237 7.09 -6.40 -32.67
CA SER A 237 7.52 -7.79 -32.78
C SER A 237 6.37 -8.66 -33.33
N PRO A 238 6.63 -9.54 -34.30
CA PRO A 238 5.60 -10.43 -34.85
C PRO A 238 5.05 -11.38 -33.79
N ASN A 239 3.72 -11.43 -33.66
CA ASN A 239 2.93 -12.43 -32.93
C ASN A 239 3.20 -12.58 -31.43
N VAL A 240 3.85 -11.60 -30.79
CA VAL A 240 3.99 -11.56 -29.33
C VAL A 240 2.63 -11.29 -28.68
N GLY A 241 2.17 -12.21 -27.81
CA GLY A 241 0.98 -12.04 -26.99
C GLY A 241 1.21 -11.16 -25.76
N PHE A 242 0.16 -10.91 -24.98
CA PHE A 242 0.20 -10.07 -23.79
C PHE A 242 -0.47 -10.75 -22.60
N SER A 243 0.29 -10.91 -21.51
CA SER A 243 -0.20 -11.30 -20.20
C SER A 243 -0.01 -10.11 -19.25
N ILE A 244 -1.07 -9.36 -18.99
CA ILE A 244 -0.97 -8.07 -18.30
C ILE A 244 -1.63 -8.12 -16.92
N LEU A 245 -0.98 -7.48 -15.95
CA LEU A 245 -1.53 -7.28 -14.61
C LEU A 245 -2.91 -6.60 -14.69
N MET A 246 -3.94 -7.26 -14.16
CA MET A 246 -5.36 -6.88 -14.33
C MET A 246 -5.66 -5.39 -14.06
N PRO A 247 -5.22 -4.79 -12.93
CA PRO A 247 -5.36 -3.35 -12.69
C PRO A 247 -4.91 -2.44 -13.84
N MET A 248 -3.88 -2.84 -14.60
CA MET A 248 -3.39 -2.03 -15.72
C MET A 248 -4.36 -2.05 -16.88
N LEU A 249 -4.96 -3.20 -17.20
CA LEU A 249 -5.99 -3.30 -18.24
C LEU A 249 -7.25 -2.50 -17.89
N MET A 250 -7.53 -2.31 -16.60
CA MET A 250 -8.65 -1.51 -16.10
C MET A 250 -8.34 -0.01 -16.00
N ALA A 251 -7.06 0.37 -15.93
CA ALA A 251 -6.62 1.75 -15.84
C ALA A 251 -6.85 2.52 -17.17
N PRO A 252 -6.81 3.87 -17.14
CA PRO A 252 -6.86 4.67 -18.37
C PRO A 252 -5.82 4.20 -19.39
N GLY A 253 -6.26 3.98 -20.63
CA GLY A 253 -5.43 3.41 -21.71
C GLY A 253 -5.46 1.89 -21.83
N GLY A 254 -5.98 1.17 -20.83
CA GLY A 254 -6.16 -0.29 -20.91
C GLY A 254 -7.20 -0.71 -21.94
N ARG A 255 -8.31 0.04 -22.05
CA ARG A 255 -9.32 -0.19 -23.08
C ARG A 255 -8.75 -0.07 -24.50
N SER A 256 -8.04 1.02 -24.80
CA SER A 256 -7.44 1.19 -26.13
C SER A 256 -6.35 0.15 -26.40
N PHE A 257 -5.60 -0.26 -25.37
CA PHE A 257 -4.64 -1.35 -25.49
C PHE A 257 -5.30 -2.68 -25.86
N ILE A 258 -6.42 -3.05 -25.22
CA ILE A 258 -7.19 -4.26 -25.56
C ILE A 258 -7.72 -4.17 -27.00
N GLU A 259 -8.26 -3.01 -27.39
CA GLU A 259 -8.76 -2.78 -28.75
C GLU A 259 -7.63 -2.93 -29.80
N ASP A 260 -6.43 -2.44 -29.51
CA ASP A 260 -5.25 -2.62 -30.37
C ASP A 260 -4.81 -4.09 -30.44
N CYS A 261 -4.82 -4.81 -29.31
CA CYS A 261 -4.53 -6.24 -29.30
C CYS A 261 -5.51 -7.00 -30.20
N GLN A 262 -6.81 -6.73 -30.09
CA GLN A 262 -7.84 -7.34 -30.92
C GLN A 262 -7.66 -7.01 -32.41
N LYS A 263 -7.35 -5.74 -32.73
CA LYS A 263 -7.08 -5.28 -34.11
C LYS A 263 -5.88 -5.97 -34.74
N HIS A 264 -4.84 -6.22 -33.95
CA HIS A 264 -3.61 -6.87 -34.40
C HIS A 264 -3.59 -8.39 -34.16
N HIS A 265 -4.74 -8.97 -33.78
CA HIS A 265 -4.88 -10.39 -33.46
C HIS A 265 -3.82 -10.90 -32.47
N ARG A 266 -3.52 -10.09 -31.44
CA ARG A 266 -2.62 -10.42 -30.34
C ARG A 266 -3.41 -11.01 -29.17
N GLN A 267 -2.95 -12.17 -28.68
CA GLN A 267 -3.52 -12.81 -27.51
C GLN A 267 -3.45 -11.86 -26.31
N THR A 268 -4.53 -11.72 -25.56
CA THR A 268 -4.59 -10.87 -24.35
C THR A 268 -5.10 -11.65 -23.16
N MET A 269 -4.28 -11.78 -22.13
CA MET A 269 -4.59 -12.46 -20.86
C MET A 269 -4.43 -11.49 -19.68
N ALA A 270 -5.20 -11.73 -18.62
CA ALA A 270 -5.11 -10.96 -17.38
C ALA A 270 -4.67 -11.85 -16.20
N TRP A 271 -3.77 -11.32 -15.35
CA TRP A 271 -3.31 -11.99 -14.12
C TRP A 271 -3.20 -11.00 -12.95
N THR A 272 -3.22 -11.44 -11.68
CA THR A 272 -3.98 -12.61 -11.21
C THR A 272 -5.40 -12.13 -10.88
N VAL A 273 -6.43 -12.83 -11.36
CA VAL A 273 -7.83 -12.40 -11.23
C VAL A 273 -8.58 -13.37 -10.33
N ASN A 274 -8.83 -12.96 -9.09
CA ASN A 274 -9.45 -13.80 -8.05
C ASN A 274 -10.79 -13.24 -7.54
N ALA A 275 -11.32 -12.18 -8.15
CA ALA A 275 -12.58 -11.56 -7.76
C ALA A 275 -13.63 -11.74 -8.87
N ARG A 276 -14.85 -12.14 -8.50
CA ARG A 276 -15.93 -12.48 -9.45
C ARG A 276 -16.30 -11.33 -10.38
N ASP A 277 -16.36 -10.11 -9.86
CA ASP A 277 -16.62 -8.88 -10.62
C ASP A 277 -15.52 -8.62 -11.67
N ARG A 278 -14.26 -8.82 -11.31
CA ARG A 278 -13.10 -8.69 -12.21
C ARG A 278 -13.05 -9.80 -13.25
N MET A 279 -13.40 -11.03 -12.88
CA MET A 279 -13.55 -12.15 -13.81
C MET A 279 -14.62 -11.84 -14.86
N GLU A 280 -15.78 -11.34 -14.42
CA GLU A 280 -16.85 -10.90 -15.30
C GLU A 280 -16.41 -9.77 -16.23
N TRP A 281 -15.64 -8.81 -15.71
CA TRP A 281 -15.06 -7.75 -16.52
C TRP A 281 -14.16 -8.30 -17.63
N CYS A 282 -13.32 -9.30 -17.34
CA CYS A 282 -12.49 -9.95 -18.37
C CYS A 282 -13.34 -10.59 -19.47
N ILE A 283 -14.45 -11.23 -19.11
CA ILE A 283 -15.41 -11.81 -20.08
C ILE A 283 -16.03 -10.71 -20.93
N ARG A 284 -16.52 -9.63 -20.32
CA ARG A 284 -17.13 -8.47 -21.03
C ARG A 284 -16.16 -7.80 -21.99
N ARG A 285 -14.88 -7.73 -21.63
CA ARG A 285 -13.82 -7.18 -22.49
C ARG A 285 -13.26 -8.17 -23.52
N LYS A 286 -13.79 -9.40 -23.56
CA LYS A 286 -13.42 -10.45 -24.52
C LYS A 286 -11.92 -10.73 -24.50
N LEU A 287 -11.36 -10.88 -23.31
CA LEU A 287 -9.98 -11.35 -23.17
C LEU A 287 -9.88 -12.83 -23.62
N ASP A 288 -8.68 -13.26 -23.98
CA ASP A 288 -8.40 -14.62 -24.43
C ASP A 288 -8.22 -15.61 -23.28
N GLY A 289 -7.71 -15.13 -22.14
CA GLY A 289 -7.48 -15.95 -20.96
C GLY A 289 -7.50 -15.17 -19.66
N VAL A 290 -7.86 -15.86 -18.58
CA VAL A 290 -7.84 -15.33 -17.22
C VAL A 290 -7.01 -16.28 -16.35
N ILE A 291 -5.93 -15.73 -15.79
CA ILE A 291 -5.03 -16.41 -14.87
C ILE A 291 -5.55 -16.20 -13.44
N THR A 292 -5.92 -17.28 -12.75
CA THR A 292 -6.60 -17.26 -11.46
C THR A 292 -6.09 -18.34 -10.50
N ASP A 293 -6.11 -18.04 -9.21
CA ASP A 293 -5.79 -19.00 -8.15
C ASP A 293 -6.94 -20.00 -7.89
N ASP A 294 -8.17 -19.68 -8.34
CA ASP A 294 -9.38 -20.48 -8.13
C ASP A 294 -10.11 -20.80 -9.45
N PRO A 295 -9.67 -21.85 -10.19
CA PRO A 295 -10.27 -22.23 -11.46
C PRO A 295 -11.79 -22.53 -11.37
N PRO A 296 -12.30 -23.29 -10.38
CA PRO A 296 -13.73 -23.47 -10.20
C PRO A 296 -14.54 -22.18 -10.06
N MET A 297 -14.02 -21.18 -9.34
CA MET A 297 -14.72 -19.89 -9.22
C MET A 297 -14.86 -19.23 -10.59
N PHE A 298 -13.78 -19.20 -11.39
CA PHE A 298 -13.85 -18.58 -12.71
C PHE A 298 -14.78 -19.33 -13.67
N LEU A 299 -14.75 -20.66 -13.66
CA LEU A 299 -15.65 -21.48 -14.47
C LEU A 299 -17.12 -21.27 -14.07
N ASP A 300 -17.41 -21.18 -12.76
CA ASP A 300 -18.75 -20.84 -12.25
C ASP A 300 -19.21 -19.44 -12.73
N VAL A 301 -18.30 -18.45 -12.75
CA VAL A 301 -18.59 -17.12 -13.30
C VAL A 301 -18.89 -17.20 -14.80
N CYS A 302 -18.11 -17.95 -15.58
CA CYS A 302 -18.37 -18.16 -17.01
C CYS A 302 -19.74 -18.80 -17.29
N ASP A 303 -20.12 -19.82 -16.50
CA ASP A 303 -21.38 -20.53 -16.65
C ASP A 303 -22.61 -19.66 -16.30
N LYS A 304 -22.48 -18.83 -15.26
CA LYS A 304 -23.52 -17.92 -14.76
C LYS A 304 -23.55 -16.57 -15.47
N PHE A 305 -22.53 -16.24 -16.26
CA PHE A 305 -22.43 -14.94 -16.93
C PHE A 305 -23.67 -14.68 -17.82
N ASP A 306 -24.28 -13.52 -17.63
CA ASP A 306 -25.37 -12.99 -18.47
C ASP A 306 -24.90 -11.70 -19.15
N GLU A 307 -24.87 -11.72 -20.50
CA GLU A 307 -24.40 -10.58 -21.30
C GLU A 307 -25.30 -9.34 -21.16
N TYR A 308 -26.56 -9.52 -20.78
CA TYR A 308 -27.54 -8.44 -20.60
C TYR A 308 -27.56 -7.85 -19.18
N SER A 309 -26.87 -8.49 -18.23
CA SER A 309 -26.76 -7.97 -16.88
C SER A 309 -25.93 -6.68 -16.84
N LYS A 310 -26.20 -5.81 -15.86
CA LYS A 310 -25.54 -4.50 -15.73
C LYS A 310 -24.09 -4.69 -15.28
N GLU A 311 -23.15 -4.02 -15.95
CA GLU A 311 -21.72 -4.08 -15.59
C GLU A 311 -21.53 -3.59 -14.13
N PRO A 312 -20.91 -4.42 -13.25
CA PRO A 312 -20.65 -4.03 -11.87
C PRO A 312 -19.67 -2.85 -11.82
N LYS A 313 -19.84 -1.96 -10.84
CA LYS A 313 -18.89 -0.87 -10.60
C LYS A 313 -17.67 -1.43 -9.88
N ILE A 314 -16.57 -1.61 -10.60
CA ILE A 314 -15.32 -2.14 -10.05
C ILE A 314 -14.40 -0.99 -9.64
N PRO A 315 -14.01 -0.87 -8.36
CA PRO A 315 -12.99 0.09 -7.94
C PRO A 315 -11.63 -0.33 -8.51
N VAL A 316 -11.02 0.54 -9.33
CA VAL A 316 -9.68 0.34 -9.88
C VAL A 316 -8.67 0.76 -8.81
N GLY A 317 -8.32 -0.16 -7.90
CA GLY A 317 -7.30 0.03 -6.86
C GLY A 317 -6.63 -1.29 -6.49
N PHE A 318 -5.34 -1.23 -6.17
CA PHE A 318 -4.62 -2.30 -5.49
C PHE A 318 -5.18 -2.44 -4.07
N ARG A 319 -5.41 -3.67 -3.59
CA ARG A 319 -5.72 -3.91 -2.17
C ARG A 319 -4.51 -3.45 -1.36
N SER A 320 -4.73 -2.55 -0.42
CA SER A 320 -3.69 -1.99 0.43
C SER A 320 -4.21 -2.04 1.85
N GLU A 321 -3.84 -3.08 2.58
CA GLU A 321 -4.31 -3.26 3.96
C GLU A 321 -3.40 -2.53 4.94
N ILE A 322 -3.99 -1.97 6.00
CA ILE A 322 -3.28 -1.26 7.06
C ILE A 322 -3.62 -1.90 8.41
N ILE A 323 -2.60 -2.29 9.16
CA ILE A 323 -2.77 -2.82 10.52
C ILE A 323 -2.65 -1.66 11.51
N THR A 324 -3.65 -1.51 12.37
CA THR A 324 -3.69 -0.47 13.40
C THR A 324 -3.26 -1.03 14.75
N LEU A 325 -2.18 -0.49 15.32
CA LEU A 325 -1.70 -0.83 16.66
C LEU A 325 -2.14 0.24 17.65
N GLN A 326 -2.78 -0.15 18.75
CA GLN A 326 -3.27 0.76 19.79
C GLN A 326 -2.53 0.48 21.09
N ALA A 327 -1.69 1.42 21.54
CA ALA A 327 -0.82 1.21 22.69
C ALA A 327 -1.18 2.12 23.88
N GLY A 328 -1.52 1.48 24.99
CA GLY A 328 -1.84 2.11 26.27
C GLY A 328 -3.19 2.84 26.29
N GLN A 329 -3.53 3.38 27.47
CA GLN A 329 -4.83 4.00 27.72
C GLN A 329 -5.26 5.01 26.64
N CYS A 330 -4.38 5.93 26.26
CA CYS A 330 -4.70 6.97 25.28
C CYS A 330 -4.91 6.38 23.88
N GLY A 331 -3.99 5.52 23.42
CA GLY A 331 -4.08 4.86 22.12
C GLY A 331 -5.35 4.05 21.95
N ASN A 332 -5.70 3.24 22.95
CA ASN A 332 -6.92 2.43 22.98
C ASN A 332 -8.20 3.30 23.02
N SER A 333 -8.20 4.39 23.79
CA SER A 333 -9.37 5.28 23.91
C SER A 333 -9.65 6.04 22.60
N VAL A 334 -8.61 6.58 21.97
CA VAL A 334 -8.72 7.24 20.66
C VAL A 334 -9.10 6.22 19.59
N GLY A 335 -8.43 5.07 19.59
CA GLY A 335 -8.65 3.98 18.66
C GLY A 335 -10.07 3.44 18.68
N SER A 336 -10.65 3.26 19.86
CA SER A 336 -12.06 2.85 19.98
C SER A 336 -13.03 3.86 19.37
N GLN A 337 -12.74 5.17 19.48
CA GLN A 337 -13.58 6.19 18.84
C GLN A 337 -13.35 6.26 17.32
N PHE A 338 -12.12 6.02 16.86
CA PHE A 338 -11.80 5.93 15.44
C PHE A 338 -12.55 4.78 14.76
N TRP A 339 -12.54 3.58 15.34
CA TRP A 339 -13.27 2.44 14.79
C TRP A 339 -14.79 2.63 14.80
N ARG A 340 -15.34 3.25 15.85
CA ARG A 340 -16.75 3.65 15.87
C ARG A 340 -17.09 4.59 14.71
N GLN A 341 -16.26 5.59 14.46
CA GLN A 341 -16.46 6.52 13.36
C GLN A 341 -16.39 5.82 12.00
N LEU A 342 -15.41 4.92 11.80
CA LEU A 342 -15.30 4.11 10.59
C LEU A 342 -16.52 3.22 10.37
N CYS A 343 -17.02 2.55 11.41
CA CYS A 343 -18.21 1.71 11.30
C CYS A 343 -19.41 2.53 10.81
N LEU A 344 -19.63 3.72 11.38
CA LEU A 344 -20.68 4.64 10.94
C LEU A 344 -20.49 5.08 9.48
N GLU A 345 -19.26 5.40 9.07
CA GLU A 345 -18.95 5.82 7.71
C GLU A 345 -19.08 4.70 6.69
N HIS A 346 -18.88 3.44 7.07
CA HIS A 346 -18.97 2.28 6.19
C HIS A 346 -20.31 1.54 6.27
N GLY A 347 -21.25 2.01 7.11
CA GLY A 347 -22.56 1.38 7.30
C GLY A 347 -22.46 0.01 7.99
N ILE A 348 -21.50 -0.14 8.89
CA ILE A 348 -21.27 -1.33 9.71
C ILE A 348 -21.91 -1.09 11.08
N ASP A 349 -22.70 -2.05 11.55
CA ASP A 349 -23.37 -1.98 12.84
C ASP A 349 -22.41 -2.25 14.02
N GLN A 350 -22.93 -2.16 15.25
CA GLN A 350 -22.15 -2.36 16.48
C GLN A 350 -21.66 -3.80 16.69
N ASN A 351 -22.18 -4.75 15.92
CA ASN A 351 -21.80 -6.16 15.93
C ASN A 351 -20.82 -6.52 14.80
N GLY A 352 -20.51 -5.56 13.93
CA GLY A 352 -19.62 -5.76 12.78
C GLY A 352 -20.36 -6.21 11.52
N ASN A 353 -21.69 -6.24 11.50
CA ASN A 353 -22.46 -6.62 10.32
C ASN A 353 -22.70 -5.42 9.42
N LEU A 354 -22.62 -5.63 8.11
CA LEU A 354 -22.96 -4.64 7.11
C LEU A 354 -24.48 -4.43 7.09
N ALA A 355 -24.91 -3.17 7.16
CA ALA A 355 -26.32 -2.82 7.01
C ALA A 355 -26.79 -3.03 5.55
N ASP A 356 -28.04 -3.43 5.35
CA ASP A 356 -28.60 -3.74 4.03
C ASP A 356 -28.41 -2.60 3.01
N PHE A 357 -28.54 -1.35 3.45
CA PHE A 357 -28.37 -0.15 2.62
C PHE A 357 -26.91 0.13 2.22
N ALA A 358 -25.94 -0.54 2.84
CA ALA A 358 -24.51 -0.35 2.63
C ALA A 358 -23.87 -1.39 1.69
N THR A 359 -24.66 -2.36 1.20
CA THR A 359 -24.23 -3.44 0.32
C THR A 359 -23.70 -2.96 -1.04
N GLU A 360 -24.27 -1.88 -1.60
CA GLU A 360 -23.86 -1.31 -2.89
C GLU A 360 -22.87 -0.13 -2.77
N GLY A 361 -22.17 -0.05 -1.64
CA GLY A 361 -21.21 1.02 -1.34
C GLY A 361 -20.00 1.05 -2.26
N GLY A 362 -19.70 2.23 -2.83
CA GLY A 362 -18.47 2.46 -3.62
C GLY A 362 -17.22 2.71 -2.77
N ASP A 363 -17.28 2.37 -1.48
CA ASP A 363 -16.24 2.53 -0.48
C ASP A 363 -15.39 1.26 -0.32
N ARG A 364 -14.12 1.44 0.02
CA ARG A 364 -13.12 0.42 0.24
C ARG A 364 -13.02 0.07 1.73
N LYS A 365 -13.76 -0.96 2.13
CA LYS A 365 -13.75 -1.49 3.50
C LYS A 365 -12.49 -2.31 3.77
N ASP A 366 -11.94 -2.94 2.74
CA ASP A 366 -10.79 -3.87 2.76
C ASP A 366 -9.50 -3.27 3.34
N VAL A 367 -9.34 -1.95 3.26
CA VAL A 367 -8.15 -1.23 3.76
C VAL A 367 -7.98 -1.40 5.27
N PHE A 368 -9.07 -1.23 6.03
CA PHE A 368 -9.07 -1.23 7.49
C PHE A 368 -9.80 -2.42 8.12
N PHE A 369 -10.67 -3.08 7.35
CA PHE A 369 -11.42 -4.24 7.80
C PHE A 369 -11.06 -5.47 6.97
N TYR A 370 -10.97 -6.63 7.61
CA TYR A 370 -11.07 -7.89 6.90
C TYR A 370 -12.50 -8.42 7.00
N GLN A 371 -12.92 -9.14 5.97
CA GLN A 371 -14.25 -9.71 5.88
C GLN A 371 -14.18 -11.18 6.33
N SER A 372 -14.88 -11.53 7.43
CA SER A 372 -14.86 -12.90 7.97
C SER A 372 -15.89 -13.82 7.31
N ASP A 373 -17.02 -13.25 6.88
CA ASP A 373 -18.10 -13.93 6.14
C ASP A 373 -18.81 -12.90 5.22
N ASP A 374 -19.89 -13.29 4.55
CA ASP A 374 -20.56 -12.44 3.55
C ASP A 374 -21.03 -11.07 4.08
N THR A 375 -21.22 -10.90 5.40
CA THR A 375 -21.74 -9.65 5.97
C THR A 375 -20.90 -9.07 7.11
N ARG A 376 -19.97 -9.83 7.70
CA ARG A 376 -19.24 -9.42 8.89
C ARG A 376 -17.85 -8.87 8.57
N TYR A 377 -17.59 -7.67 9.07
CA TYR A 377 -16.35 -6.92 8.95
C TYR A 377 -15.67 -6.77 10.31
N ILE A 378 -14.40 -7.13 10.37
CA ILE A 378 -13.58 -7.11 11.58
C ILE A 378 -12.43 -6.12 11.37
N PRO A 379 -12.21 -5.14 12.28
CA PRO A 379 -11.06 -4.25 12.21
C PRO A 379 -9.73 -4.99 12.21
N ARG A 380 -8.81 -4.55 11.34
CA ARG A 380 -7.38 -4.92 11.39
C ARG A 380 -6.69 -4.14 12.51
N ALA A 381 -7.11 -4.40 13.74
CA ALA A 381 -6.67 -3.66 14.93
C ALA A 381 -6.09 -4.61 15.98
N ILE A 382 -4.95 -4.24 16.56
CA ILE A 382 -4.33 -4.90 17.70
C ILE A 382 -4.32 -3.91 18.87
N LEU A 383 -4.91 -4.32 20.00
CA LEU A 383 -5.06 -3.50 21.20
C LEU A 383 -4.14 -4.01 22.29
N LEU A 384 -3.21 -3.14 22.71
CA LEU A 384 -2.15 -3.48 23.64
C LEU A 384 -2.24 -2.55 24.86
N ASP A 385 -2.36 -3.13 26.04
CA ASP A 385 -2.23 -2.38 27.28
C ASP A 385 -1.57 -3.20 28.39
N LEU A 386 -0.81 -2.52 29.23
CA LEU A 386 -0.22 -3.12 30.43
C LEU A 386 -1.19 -3.04 31.63
N GLU A 387 -2.30 -2.30 31.46
CA GLU A 387 -3.38 -2.17 32.43
C GLU A 387 -4.72 -2.63 31.83
N PRO A 388 -5.56 -3.36 32.59
CA PRO A 388 -6.79 -3.93 32.05
C PRO A 388 -7.92 -2.91 31.84
N ARG A 389 -7.86 -1.74 32.48
CA ARG A 389 -9.02 -0.84 32.65
C ARG A 389 -9.70 -0.45 31.33
N VAL A 390 -8.92 0.02 30.35
CA VAL A 390 -9.46 0.55 29.09
C VAL A 390 -9.91 -0.58 28.18
N ILE A 391 -9.09 -1.62 28.05
CA ILE A 391 -9.44 -2.79 27.23
C ILE A 391 -10.70 -3.48 27.76
N ASN A 392 -10.83 -3.67 29.08
CA ASN A 392 -12.05 -4.21 29.68
C ASN A 392 -13.28 -3.32 29.39
N GLY A 393 -13.09 -1.99 29.36
CA GLY A 393 -14.14 -1.05 28.94
C GLY A 393 -14.58 -1.25 27.48
N ILE A 394 -13.63 -1.55 26.58
CA ILE A 394 -13.91 -1.85 25.17
C ILE A 394 -14.63 -3.20 25.04
N GLN A 395 -14.17 -4.23 25.76
CA GLN A 395 -14.74 -5.59 25.74
C GLN A 395 -16.14 -5.68 26.37
N THR A 396 -16.51 -4.71 27.20
CA THR A 396 -17.86 -4.59 27.80
C THR A 396 -18.73 -3.54 27.09
N GLY A 397 -18.14 -2.74 26.20
CA GLY A 397 -18.78 -1.66 25.49
C GLY A 397 -19.71 -2.10 24.35
N PRO A 398 -20.40 -1.15 23.70
CA PRO A 398 -21.37 -1.43 22.64
C PRO A 398 -20.74 -2.08 21.39
N TYR A 399 -19.49 -1.73 21.08
CA TYR A 399 -18.74 -2.24 19.91
C TYR A 399 -17.87 -3.46 20.25
N LYS A 400 -18.09 -4.16 21.38
CA LYS A 400 -17.23 -5.28 21.79
C LYS A 400 -17.09 -6.40 20.75
N ASN A 401 -18.12 -6.61 19.94
CA ASN A 401 -18.24 -7.73 19.01
C ASN A 401 -17.54 -7.47 17.65
N ILE A 402 -17.07 -6.24 17.40
CA ILE A 402 -16.41 -5.92 16.13
C ILE A 402 -14.95 -6.40 16.10
N TYR A 403 -14.26 -6.42 17.24
CA TYR A 403 -12.84 -6.74 17.32
C TYR A 403 -12.60 -8.25 17.32
N ASN A 404 -11.47 -8.68 16.75
CA ASN A 404 -10.99 -10.05 16.91
C ASN A 404 -10.55 -10.28 18.38
N PRO A 405 -11.11 -11.26 19.11
CA PRO A 405 -10.69 -11.56 20.48
C PRO A 405 -9.20 -11.91 20.61
N GLU A 406 -8.58 -12.46 19.56
CA GLU A 406 -7.15 -12.81 19.55
C GLU A 406 -6.24 -11.59 19.38
N ASN A 407 -6.80 -10.40 19.16
CA ASN A 407 -6.05 -9.16 18.95
C ASN A 407 -6.00 -8.26 20.20
N PHE A 408 -6.42 -8.78 21.36
CA PHE A 408 -6.29 -8.09 22.64
C PHE A 408 -5.10 -8.65 23.42
N TYR A 409 -4.20 -7.75 23.81
CA TYR A 409 -3.14 -8.05 24.75
C TYR A 409 -3.32 -7.23 26.03
N ILE A 410 -3.41 -7.94 27.16
CA ILE A 410 -3.40 -7.35 28.51
C ILE A 410 -2.33 -8.06 29.33
N HIS A 411 -1.40 -7.30 29.92
CA HIS A 411 -0.37 -7.89 30.76
C HIS A 411 -0.96 -8.60 31.99
N LYS A 412 -0.52 -9.84 32.25
CA LYS A 412 -1.11 -10.76 33.26
C LYS A 412 -1.11 -10.19 34.67
N GLU A 413 -0.07 -9.45 35.04
CA GLU A 413 0.05 -8.88 36.39
C GLU A 413 -0.76 -7.57 36.56
N GLY A 414 -1.15 -6.92 35.46
CA GLY A 414 -1.95 -5.69 35.48
C GLY A 414 -1.35 -4.51 36.25
N THR A 415 -0.06 -4.55 36.58
CA THR A 415 0.67 -3.53 37.37
C THR A 415 0.86 -2.22 36.61
N GLY A 416 0.74 -2.24 35.29
CA GLY A 416 0.94 -1.09 34.42
C GLY A 416 2.39 -0.60 34.38
N ALA A 417 2.66 0.38 33.52
CA ALA A 417 3.98 1.03 33.43
C ALA A 417 4.15 2.21 34.42
N GLY A 418 3.13 2.53 35.23
CA GLY A 418 3.22 3.54 36.28
C GLY A 418 3.68 4.94 35.83
N ASN A 419 3.27 5.37 34.63
CA ASN A 419 3.73 6.62 33.99
C ASN A 419 5.26 6.70 33.77
N ASN A 420 5.97 5.58 33.69
CA ASN A 420 7.40 5.52 33.46
C ASN A 420 7.71 4.85 32.10
N TRP A 421 8.40 5.57 31.22
CA TRP A 421 8.81 5.05 29.91
C TRP A 421 9.69 3.79 30.03
N ALA A 422 10.65 3.77 30.96
CA ALA A 422 11.59 2.66 31.10
C ALA A 422 10.89 1.38 31.53
N ALA A 423 9.90 1.50 32.42
CA ALA A 423 9.05 0.37 32.80
C ALA A 423 8.27 -0.18 31.60
N GLY A 424 7.63 0.70 30.82
CA GLY A 424 6.88 0.29 29.63
C GLY A 424 7.77 -0.35 28.55
N TYR A 425 8.99 0.16 28.36
CA TYR A 425 9.95 -0.39 27.38
C TYR A 425 10.49 -1.75 27.82
N ASP A 426 10.89 -1.88 29.10
CA ASP A 426 11.37 -3.13 29.71
C ASP A 426 10.29 -4.23 29.67
N MET A 427 9.04 -3.89 30.02
CA MET A 427 7.91 -4.80 29.86
C MET A 427 7.66 -5.18 28.40
N GLY A 428 7.89 -4.27 27.45
CA GLY A 428 7.86 -4.55 26.02
C GLY A 428 8.78 -5.70 25.61
N GLY A 429 10.01 -5.73 26.14
CA GLY A 429 10.96 -6.82 25.94
C GLY A 429 10.46 -8.16 26.47
N GLN A 430 9.76 -8.16 27.61
CA GLN A 430 9.23 -9.38 28.24
C GLN A 430 8.06 -9.98 27.47
N VAL A 431 7.31 -9.15 26.74
CA VAL A 431 6.07 -9.55 26.02
C VAL A 431 6.27 -9.58 24.51
N GLN A 432 7.52 -9.42 24.06
CA GLN A 432 7.86 -9.25 22.65
C GLN A 432 7.31 -10.38 21.78
N ASP A 433 7.53 -11.64 22.18
CA ASP A 433 7.17 -12.79 21.35
C ASP A 433 5.67 -12.88 21.13
N GLU A 434 4.87 -12.72 22.21
CA GLU A 434 3.40 -12.75 22.13
C GLU A 434 2.84 -11.62 21.26
N VAL A 435 3.38 -10.40 21.41
CA VAL A 435 2.91 -9.24 20.64
C VAL A 435 3.35 -9.33 19.17
N LEU A 436 4.57 -9.79 18.88
CA LEU A 436 5.04 -9.96 17.50
C LEU A 436 4.30 -11.09 16.79
N ASP A 437 3.97 -12.18 17.47
CA ASP A 437 3.16 -13.27 16.90
C ASP A 437 1.76 -12.78 16.50
N MET A 438 1.13 -11.91 17.31
CA MET A 438 -0.14 -11.26 16.95
C MET A 438 0.00 -10.38 15.70
N ILE A 439 1.08 -9.60 15.62
CA ILE A 439 1.35 -8.70 14.48
C ILE A 439 1.62 -9.51 13.20
N ASP A 440 2.44 -10.56 13.29
CA ASP A 440 2.74 -11.44 12.16
C ASP A 440 1.49 -12.15 11.66
N ARG A 441 0.64 -12.66 12.55
CA ARG A 441 -0.62 -13.30 12.17
C ARG A 441 -1.53 -12.37 11.36
N GLU A 442 -1.65 -11.10 11.77
CA GLU A 442 -2.44 -10.10 11.04
C GLU A 442 -1.75 -9.67 9.73
N ALA A 443 -0.42 -9.62 9.70
CA ALA A 443 0.37 -9.31 8.51
C ALA A 443 0.28 -10.42 7.45
N ASP A 444 0.40 -11.68 7.86
CA ASP A 444 0.27 -12.87 7.02
C ASP A 444 -1.17 -13.07 6.52
N GLY A 445 -2.16 -12.59 7.28
CA GLY A 445 -3.57 -12.55 6.88
C GLY A 445 -3.94 -11.39 5.94
N SER A 446 -2.96 -10.62 5.46
CA SER A 446 -3.18 -9.49 4.54
C SER A 446 -2.67 -9.84 3.13
N ASP A 447 -3.46 -9.59 2.08
CA ASP A 447 -3.05 -9.91 0.70
C ASP A 447 -1.85 -9.06 0.26
N SER A 448 -1.84 -7.78 0.65
CA SER A 448 -0.81 -6.82 0.32
C SER A 448 -0.72 -5.72 1.39
N LEU A 449 -0.19 -6.09 2.56
CA LEU A 449 0.05 -5.16 3.67
C LEU A 449 0.84 -3.92 3.20
N GLU A 450 0.26 -2.74 3.35
CA GLU A 450 0.90 -1.47 3.01
C GLU A 450 1.77 -0.93 4.15
N GLY A 451 1.26 -1.03 5.39
CA GLY A 451 1.95 -0.48 6.55
C GLY A 451 1.19 -0.64 7.86
N PHE A 452 1.76 0.00 8.88
CA PHE A 452 1.26 0.03 10.25
C PHE A 452 0.85 1.45 10.62
N MET A 453 -0.27 1.55 11.34
CA MET A 453 -0.73 2.77 12.01
C MET A 453 -0.62 2.60 13.53
N LEU A 454 0.33 3.28 14.17
CA LEU A 454 0.48 3.26 15.63
C LEU A 454 -0.25 4.43 16.29
N LEU A 455 -1.22 4.13 17.16
CA LEU A 455 -1.92 5.11 18.01
C LEU A 455 -1.36 5.01 19.44
N HIS A 456 -0.76 6.08 19.92
CA HIS A 456 -0.19 6.10 21.27
C HIS A 456 -0.05 7.52 21.82
N SER A 457 0.22 7.63 23.12
CA SER A 457 0.65 8.89 23.75
C SER A 457 2.14 8.85 24.03
N ILE A 458 2.84 9.96 23.80
CA ILE A 458 4.27 10.09 24.12
C ILE A 458 4.54 10.42 25.58
N ALA A 459 3.50 10.66 26.39
CA ALA A 459 3.62 11.16 27.76
C ALA A 459 3.37 10.11 28.85
N GLY A 460 2.54 9.09 28.56
CA GLY A 460 2.22 8.01 29.51
C GLY A 460 3.35 6.98 29.65
N GLY A 461 3.18 5.96 30.48
CA GLY A 461 4.17 4.87 30.61
C GLY A 461 4.08 3.86 29.45
N THR A 462 2.92 3.24 29.27
CA THR A 462 2.70 2.22 28.23
C THR A 462 2.82 2.81 26.83
N GLY A 463 2.05 3.86 26.53
CA GLY A 463 2.05 4.46 25.19
C GLY A 463 3.44 4.98 24.77
N SER A 464 4.23 5.50 25.70
CA SER A 464 5.57 6.01 25.36
C SER A 464 6.61 4.88 25.34
N GLY A 465 6.70 4.07 26.39
CA GLY A 465 7.68 3.00 26.56
C GLY A 465 7.44 1.80 25.62
N LEU A 466 6.29 1.13 25.78
CA LEU A 466 5.91 0.02 24.91
C LEU A 466 5.76 0.49 23.45
N GLY A 467 5.20 1.69 23.23
CA GLY A 467 5.13 2.27 21.88
C GLY A 467 6.51 2.48 21.25
N SER A 468 7.50 2.95 22.02
CA SER A 468 8.89 3.08 21.55
C SER A 468 9.52 1.73 21.20
N PHE A 469 9.28 0.72 22.04
CA PHE A 469 9.74 -0.64 21.79
C PHE A 469 9.14 -1.21 20.49
N LEU A 470 7.83 -1.04 20.28
CA LEU A 470 7.15 -1.49 19.07
C LEU A 470 7.67 -0.79 17.81
N LEU A 471 7.95 0.52 17.87
CA LEU A 471 8.51 1.25 16.72
C LEU A 471 9.86 0.66 16.27
N GLU A 472 10.76 0.37 17.21
CA GLU A 472 12.03 -0.28 16.88
C GLU A 472 11.81 -1.66 16.27
N ARG A 473 10.98 -2.51 16.91
CA ARG A 473 10.74 -3.88 16.45
C ARG A 473 10.05 -3.94 15.09
N LEU A 474 9.10 -3.07 14.82
CA LEU A 474 8.40 -3.00 13.53
C LEU A 474 9.35 -2.57 12.41
N ASN A 475 10.20 -1.58 12.67
CA ASN A 475 11.18 -1.11 11.70
C ASN A 475 12.19 -2.22 11.33
N ASP A 476 12.61 -3.02 12.31
CA ASP A 476 13.53 -4.13 12.08
C ASP A 476 12.85 -5.34 11.40
N ARG A 477 11.63 -5.70 11.83
CA ARG A 477 10.92 -6.90 11.33
C ARG A 477 10.26 -6.66 9.97
N PHE A 478 9.80 -5.44 9.70
CA PHE A 478 9.07 -5.05 8.49
C PHE A 478 9.71 -3.84 7.78
N PRO A 479 11.00 -3.90 7.37
CA PRO A 479 11.75 -2.74 6.88
C PRO A 479 11.27 -2.18 5.52
N LYS A 480 10.32 -2.85 4.87
CA LYS A 480 9.72 -2.42 3.60
C LYS A 480 8.29 -1.87 3.76
N LYS A 481 7.78 -1.82 4.99
CA LYS A 481 6.41 -1.40 5.30
C LYS A 481 6.43 -0.01 5.93
N LEU A 482 5.46 0.81 5.57
CA LEU A 482 5.37 2.15 6.14
C LEU A 482 4.91 2.09 7.60
N ILE A 483 5.50 2.94 8.44
CA ILE A 483 5.11 3.14 9.84
C ILE A 483 4.62 4.59 9.98
N GLN A 484 3.29 4.75 10.00
CA GLN A 484 2.66 6.02 10.33
C GLN A 484 2.21 6.00 11.79
N THR A 485 2.46 7.10 12.52
CA THR A 485 1.95 7.24 13.90
C THR A 485 0.94 8.37 14.01
N TYR A 486 -0.05 8.16 14.89
CA TYR A 486 -0.92 9.20 15.42
C TYR A 486 -0.53 9.39 16.89
N SER A 487 0.37 10.34 17.10
CA SER A 487 1.05 10.54 18.37
C SER A 487 0.37 11.65 19.16
N VAL A 488 -0.20 11.31 20.31
CA VAL A 488 -0.82 12.29 21.21
C VAL A 488 0.25 12.91 22.11
N PHE A 489 0.52 14.20 21.85
CA PHE A 489 1.42 15.04 22.60
C PHE A 489 0.70 15.60 23.83
N PRO A 490 1.40 15.68 24.98
CA PRO A 490 0.86 16.28 26.19
C PRO A 490 0.69 17.78 26.01
N ASP A 491 -0.15 18.39 26.85
CA ASP A 491 -0.18 19.84 26.97
C ASP A 491 1.16 20.31 27.54
N THR A 492 1.95 20.99 26.70
CA THR A 492 3.28 21.51 27.07
C THR A 492 3.23 22.93 27.64
N GLN A 493 2.06 23.56 27.67
CA GLN A 493 1.88 24.93 28.13
C GLN A 493 1.36 25.00 29.57
N ASN A 494 0.44 24.09 29.91
CA ASN A 494 -0.09 23.96 31.26
C ASN A 494 0.62 22.85 32.04
N ALA A 495 0.67 22.97 33.37
CA ALA A 495 1.22 21.93 34.21
C ALA A 495 0.28 20.72 34.21
N GLY A 496 0.72 19.58 33.68
CA GLY A 496 -0.02 18.32 33.75
C GLY A 496 0.20 17.56 35.05
N ASP A 497 -0.66 16.57 35.32
CA ASP A 497 -0.62 15.74 36.54
C ASP A 497 0.62 14.83 36.62
N VAL A 498 1.22 14.50 35.48
CA VAL A 498 2.37 13.58 35.39
C VAL A 498 3.69 14.37 35.38
N VAL A 499 4.38 14.41 36.53
CA VAL A 499 5.62 15.19 36.69
C VAL A 499 6.80 14.69 35.85
N VAL A 500 6.83 13.40 35.49
CA VAL A 500 7.90 12.78 34.69
C VAL A 500 7.63 12.82 33.18
N GLN A 501 6.52 13.42 32.75
CA GLN A 501 6.11 13.49 31.34
C GLN A 501 7.22 14.02 30.39
N PRO A 502 8.04 15.03 30.74
CA PRO A 502 9.13 15.46 29.85
C PRO A 502 10.19 14.39 29.57
N TYR A 503 10.48 13.49 30.51
CA TYR A 503 11.38 12.35 30.28
C TYR A 503 10.78 11.37 29.29
N ASN A 504 9.53 10.94 29.52
CA ASN A 504 8.81 10.03 28.63
C ASN A 504 8.71 10.59 27.20
N SER A 505 8.34 11.87 27.08
CA SER A 505 8.18 12.53 25.79
C SER A 505 9.49 12.63 25.03
N LEU A 506 10.61 12.92 25.69
CA LEU A 506 11.91 12.98 25.01
C LEU A 506 12.33 11.62 24.46
N LEU A 507 12.19 10.57 25.27
CA LEU A 507 12.58 9.20 24.91
C LEU A 507 11.73 8.66 23.75
N ALA A 508 10.41 8.88 23.80
CA ALA A 508 9.51 8.53 22.70
C ALA A 508 9.80 9.35 21.44
N LEU A 509 10.10 10.65 21.58
CA LEU A 509 10.39 11.51 20.43
C LEU A 509 11.64 11.07 19.67
N ARG A 510 12.66 10.55 20.34
CA ARG A 510 13.81 9.92 19.67
C ARG A 510 13.35 8.79 18.74
N ARG A 511 12.49 7.87 19.20
CA ARG A 511 12.04 6.72 18.39
C ARG A 511 11.11 7.13 17.26
N LEU A 512 10.24 8.09 17.51
CA LEU A 512 9.46 8.72 16.45
C LEU A 512 10.36 9.30 15.35
N THR A 513 11.48 9.92 15.72
CA THR A 513 12.44 10.50 14.77
C THR A 513 13.21 9.46 13.96
N GLN A 514 13.47 8.27 14.51
CA GLN A 514 14.36 7.29 13.89
C GLN A 514 13.63 6.11 13.22
N ASN A 515 12.41 5.80 13.67
CA ASN A 515 11.74 4.54 13.36
C ASN A 515 10.33 4.71 12.76
N ALA A 516 9.86 5.95 12.55
CA ALA A 516 8.60 6.22 11.87
C ALA A 516 8.84 6.93 10.53
N ASP A 517 8.06 6.57 9.51
CA ASP A 517 8.08 7.24 8.21
C ASP A 517 7.28 8.55 8.23
N ALA A 518 6.23 8.61 9.07
CA ALA A 518 5.39 9.79 9.22
C ALA A 518 4.77 9.87 10.62
N VAL A 519 4.78 11.06 11.22
CA VAL A 519 4.21 11.30 12.55
C VAL A 519 3.15 12.39 12.47
N THR A 520 1.88 12.00 12.60
CA THR A 520 0.77 12.95 12.74
C THR A 520 0.71 13.41 14.19
N VAL A 521 1.03 14.68 14.43
CA VAL A 521 1.09 15.27 15.77
C VAL A 521 -0.31 15.72 16.22
N LEU A 522 -0.72 15.25 17.39
CA LEU A 522 -2.00 15.59 18.03
C LEU A 522 -1.73 16.21 19.40
N ASP A 523 -1.78 17.53 19.52
CA ASP A 523 -1.43 18.24 20.77
C ASP A 523 -2.65 18.44 21.67
N ASN A 524 -2.66 17.80 22.84
CA ASN A 524 -3.76 17.92 23.81
C ASN A 524 -4.05 19.36 24.23
N GLY A 525 -3.06 20.26 24.28
CA GLY A 525 -3.31 21.67 24.60
C GLY A 525 -4.11 22.37 23.49
N ALA A 526 -3.78 22.10 22.23
CA ALA A 526 -4.51 22.64 21.09
C ALA A 526 -5.89 22.00 20.92
N LEU A 527 -5.99 20.68 21.09
CA LEU A 527 -7.25 19.94 21.03
C LEU A 527 -8.23 20.41 22.10
N SER A 528 -7.75 20.60 23.34
CA SER A 528 -8.58 21.11 24.45
C SER A 528 -9.07 22.53 24.16
N ARG A 529 -8.20 23.40 23.64
CA ARG A 529 -8.62 24.75 23.22
C ARG A 529 -9.70 24.72 22.14
N ILE A 530 -9.53 23.91 21.09
CA ILE A 530 -10.50 23.79 19.99
C ILE A 530 -11.83 23.22 20.50
N ALA A 531 -11.78 22.19 21.35
CA ALA A 531 -12.97 21.60 21.94
C ALA A 531 -13.71 22.59 22.86
N ALA A 532 -13.00 23.33 23.70
CA ALA A 532 -13.55 24.38 24.55
C ALA A 532 -14.24 25.47 23.72
N ASP A 533 -13.56 26.01 22.70
CA ASP A 533 -14.07 27.07 21.83
C ASP A 533 -15.32 26.61 21.04
N THR A 534 -15.32 25.36 20.56
CA THR A 534 -16.36 24.84 19.67
C THR A 534 -17.58 24.31 20.41
N LEU A 535 -17.37 23.67 21.57
CA LEU A 535 -18.44 23.13 22.40
C LEU A 535 -18.97 24.15 23.42
N HIS A 536 -18.33 25.32 23.51
CA HIS A 536 -18.63 26.35 24.50
C HIS A 536 -18.56 25.83 25.95
N VAL A 537 -17.54 25.01 26.23
CA VAL A 537 -17.24 24.45 27.56
C VAL A 537 -15.93 25.01 28.07
N GLN A 538 -15.77 25.15 29.40
CA GLN A 538 -14.52 25.65 29.99
C GLN A 538 -13.43 24.58 29.99
N GLU A 539 -13.77 23.34 30.36
CA GLU A 539 -12.85 22.22 30.44
C GLU A 539 -13.44 21.02 29.67
N PRO A 540 -12.93 20.71 28.47
CA PRO A 540 -13.43 19.57 27.70
C PRO A 540 -12.95 18.24 28.30
N SER A 541 -13.79 17.22 28.23
CA SER A 541 -13.42 15.87 28.65
C SER A 541 -12.50 15.20 27.62
N PHE A 542 -11.74 14.18 28.05
CA PHE A 542 -10.96 13.36 27.13
C PHE A 542 -11.82 12.68 26.06
N GLU A 543 -13.08 12.37 26.36
CA GLU A 543 -14.00 11.84 25.37
C GLU A 543 -14.25 12.84 24.24
N GLN A 544 -14.43 14.13 24.57
CA GLN A 544 -14.64 15.21 23.60
C GLN A 544 -13.38 15.51 22.78
N THR A 545 -12.19 15.52 23.41
CA THR A 545 -10.93 15.68 22.66
C THR A 545 -10.66 14.50 21.73
N ASN A 546 -10.96 13.28 22.18
CA ASN A 546 -10.80 12.08 21.36
C ASN A 546 -11.75 12.10 20.15
N GLN A 547 -12.94 12.72 20.27
CA GLN A 547 -13.88 12.83 19.13
C GLN A 547 -13.26 13.70 18.02
N LEU A 548 -12.60 14.79 18.39
CA LEU A 548 -11.87 15.64 17.47
C LEU A 548 -10.71 14.87 16.81
N VAL A 549 -9.95 14.10 17.58
CA VAL A 549 -8.88 13.25 17.06
C VAL A 549 -9.41 12.20 16.09
N SER A 550 -10.47 11.48 16.45
CA SER A 550 -11.13 10.49 15.61
C SER A 550 -11.61 11.11 14.28
N THR A 551 -12.19 12.31 14.34
CA THR A 551 -12.60 13.05 13.13
C THR A 551 -11.42 13.34 12.21
N VAL A 552 -10.27 13.76 12.75
CA VAL A 552 -9.06 14.00 11.97
C VAL A 552 -8.48 12.71 11.40
N MET A 553 -8.41 11.65 12.18
CA MET A 553 -7.93 10.34 11.72
C MET A 553 -8.80 9.78 10.60
N SER A 554 -10.13 9.89 10.76
CA SER A 554 -11.08 9.50 9.71
C SER A 554 -10.84 10.33 8.45
N ALA A 555 -10.75 11.65 8.58
CA ALA A 555 -10.52 12.56 7.45
C ALA A 555 -9.17 12.32 6.74
N ALA A 556 -8.12 12.01 7.49
CA ALA A 556 -6.77 11.74 6.97
C ALA A 556 -6.71 10.45 6.15
N THR A 557 -7.59 9.50 6.47
CA THR A 557 -7.67 8.18 5.82
C THR A 557 -8.78 8.10 4.78
N THR A 558 -9.55 9.18 4.57
CA THR A 558 -10.70 9.18 3.65
C THR A 558 -10.30 8.86 2.20
N THR A 559 -9.14 9.30 1.72
CA THR A 559 -8.70 9.01 0.34
C THR A 559 -8.34 7.54 0.12
N LEU A 560 -8.00 6.82 1.20
CA LEU A 560 -7.75 5.37 1.17
C LEU A 560 -9.07 4.59 1.12
N ARG A 561 -10.08 5.07 1.86
CA ARG A 561 -11.39 4.42 2.06
C ARG A 561 -12.41 4.77 0.98
N TYR A 562 -12.31 5.97 0.41
CA TYR A 562 -13.16 6.45 -0.67
C TYR A 562 -12.25 6.84 -1.83
N PRO A 563 -12.02 5.93 -2.78
CA PRO A 563 -11.04 6.14 -3.82
C PRO A 563 -11.40 7.37 -4.66
N GLY A 564 -10.46 8.31 -4.72
CA GLY A 564 -10.50 9.51 -5.55
C GLY A 564 -9.56 9.41 -6.75
N TYR A 565 -9.22 10.56 -7.33
CA TYR A 565 -8.28 10.61 -8.47
C TYR A 565 -6.80 10.56 -8.03
N MET A 566 -6.48 10.99 -6.80
CA MET A 566 -5.11 11.09 -6.28
C MET A 566 -5.04 10.61 -4.82
N HIS A 567 -3.87 10.15 -4.39
CA HIS A 567 -3.56 9.72 -3.01
C HIS A 567 -4.45 8.59 -2.47
N ASN A 568 -4.63 7.55 -3.29
CA ASN A 568 -5.43 6.38 -2.94
C ASN A 568 -4.63 5.30 -2.16
N ASP A 569 -3.37 5.58 -1.85
CA ASP A 569 -2.45 4.75 -1.09
C ASP A 569 -1.72 5.60 -0.04
N LEU A 570 -1.28 4.97 1.05
CA LEU A 570 -0.53 5.62 2.12
C LEU A 570 0.84 6.08 1.63
N VAL A 571 1.48 5.30 0.76
CA VAL A 571 2.77 5.66 0.13
C VAL A 571 2.67 7.01 -0.60
N GLY A 572 1.63 7.21 -1.41
CA GLY A 572 1.43 8.46 -2.15
C GLY A 572 1.07 9.64 -1.26
N ILE A 573 0.40 9.41 -0.13
CA ILE A 573 0.17 10.47 0.89
C ILE A 573 1.50 10.88 1.52
N VAL A 574 2.27 9.92 2.04
CA VAL A 574 3.55 10.17 2.72
C VAL A 574 4.55 10.85 1.79
N ALA A 575 4.75 10.32 0.58
CA ALA A 575 5.68 10.87 -0.40
C ALA A 575 5.34 12.32 -0.81
N SER A 576 4.05 12.68 -0.81
CA SER A 576 3.62 14.04 -1.13
C SER A 576 3.92 15.06 -0.04
N LEU A 577 3.94 14.60 1.22
CA LEU A 577 4.06 15.43 2.41
C LEU A 577 5.50 15.52 2.93
N ILE A 578 6.32 14.49 2.69
CA ILE A 578 7.62 14.35 3.35
C ILE A 578 8.71 14.22 2.28
N PRO A 579 9.18 15.34 1.71
CA PRO A 579 10.28 15.34 0.75
C PRO A 579 11.64 15.11 1.41
N THR A 580 11.76 15.38 2.72
CA THR A 580 12.97 15.21 3.51
C THR A 580 12.69 14.21 4.64
N PRO A 581 13.28 13.00 4.62
CA PRO A 581 12.90 11.92 5.53
C PRO A 581 13.01 12.25 7.02
N ARG A 582 13.92 13.13 7.46
CA ARG A 582 14.02 13.52 8.89
C ARG A 582 12.89 14.45 9.33
N CYS A 583 12.38 15.29 8.44
CA CYS A 583 11.33 16.26 8.74
C CYS A 583 9.95 15.66 8.45
N HIS A 584 9.57 14.61 9.16
CA HIS A 584 8.35 13.83 8.89
C HIS A 584 7.20 14.07 9.90
N PHE A 585 7.29 15.13 10.71
CA PHE A 585 6.23 15.50 11.66
C PHE A 585 5.19 16.41 11.00
N LEU A 586 3.96 15.91 10.93
CA LEU A 586 2.83 16.55 10.27
C LEU A 586 1.92 17.24 11.28
N GLN A 587 1.61 18.50 11.01
CA GLN A 587 0.60 19.27 11.71
C GLN A 587 -0.76 19.09 11.05
N THR A 588 -1.82 19.06 11.87
CA THR A 588 -3.19 18.92 11.38
C THR A 588 -4.00 20.18 11.64
N SER A 589 -4.93 20.47 10.73
CA SER A 589 -5.93 21.54 10.89
C SER A 589 -7.24 21.08 10.26
N TYR A 590 -8.37 21.35 10.89
CA TYR A 590 -9.67 20.85 10.42
C TYR A 590 -10.74 21.93 10.47
N THR A 591 -11.64 21.93 9.48
CA THR A 591 -12.77 22.86 9.46
C THR A 591 -13.91 22.36 8.56
N PRO A 592 -15.19 22.67 8.88
CA PRO A 592 -15.65 23.17 10.17
C PRO A 592 -15.58 22.06 11.22
N PHE A 593 -15.19 22.40 12.46
CA PHE A 593 -15.51 21.56 13.60
C PHE A 593 -16.85 22.04 14.17
N THR A 594 -17.79 21.11 14.40
CA THR A 594 -19.09 21.43 14.98
C THR A 594 -19.44 20.36 16.00
N GLY A 595 -19.67 20.75 17.26
CA GLY A 595 -20.15 19.84 18.27
C GLY A 595 -21.49 19.19 17.91
N ASP A 596 -21.79 18.05 18.53
CA ASP A 596 -23.07 17.34 18.38
C ASP A 596 -24.25 18.11 18.97
N ASN A 597 -24.00 18.95 19.97
CA ASN A 597 -25.03 19.70 20.70
C ASN A 597 -25.33 21.10 20.13
N VAL A 598 -24.62 21.56 19.09
CA VAL A 598 -24.77 22.93 18.59
C VAL A 598 -25.78 22.97 17.44
N GLU A 599 -27.08 22.91 17.77
CA GLU A 599 -28.18 23.15 16.81
C GLU A 599 -28.29 24.62 16.37
N ALA A 600 -27.70 25.54 17.15
CA ALA A 600 -27.99 26.97 17.06
C ALA A 600 -27.28 27.74 15.92
N ALA A 601 -26.29 27.15 15.24
CA ALA A 601 -25.51 27.85 14.19
C ALA A 601 -25.98 27.56 12.76
N ARG A 602 -27.21 27.09 12.56
CA ARG A 602 -27.77 26.72 11.23
C ARG A 602 -28.04 27.89 10.28
N THR A 603 -27.81 29.14 10.68
CA THR A 603 -27.93 30.33 9.83
C THR A 603 -26.62 30.75 9.15
N VAL A 604 -25.69 29.82 8.92
CA VAL A 604 -24.37 30.13 8.35
C VAL A 604 -24.35 29.98 6.83
N ARG A 605 -23.99 31.08 6.16
CA ARG A 605 -23.51 31.21 4.76
C ARG A 605 -23.10 29.88 4.12
N LYS A 606 -23.51 29.66 2.86
CA LYS A 606 -22.95 28.63 1.97
C LYS A 606 -21.41 28.66 2.07
N THR A 607 -20.84 27.72 2.81
CA THR A 607 -19.38 27.64 3.02
C THR A 607 -18.78 27.14 1.70
N THR A 608 -17.90 27.95 1.12
CA THR A 608 -17.25 27.63 -0.16
C THR A 608 -15.94 26.87 0.06
N VAL A 609 -15.42 26.19 -0.97
CA VAL A 609 -14.10 25.55 -0.94
C VAL A 609 -13.01 26.54 -0.51
N LEU A 610 -13.07 27.78 -1.01
CA LEU A 610 -12.16 28.85 -0.62
C LEU A 610 -12.23 29.19 0.87
N ASP A 611 -13.44 29.21 1.43
CA ASP A 611 -13.61 29.48 2.86
C ASP A 611 -12.95 28.39 3.71
N VAL A 612 -13.13 27.12 3.31
CA VAL A 612 -12.50 25.96 3.96
C VAL A 612 -10.98 26.06 3.87
N MET A 613 -10.41 26.16 2.67
CA MET A 613 -8.95 26.21 2.50
C MET A 613 -8.31 27.40 3.21
N ARG A 614 -8.96 28.56 3.22
CA ARG A 614 -8.47 29.73 3.98
C ARG A 614 -8.54 29.51 5.49
N ARG A 615 -9.61 28.87 5.99
CA ARG A 615 -9.75 28.55 7.42
C ARG A 615 -8.72 27.52 7.85
N LEU A 616 -8.37 26.55 7.01
CA LEU A 616 -7.34 25.55 7.32
C LEU A 616 -5.98 26.17 7.64
N LEU A 617 -5.62 27.27 6.97
CA LEU A 617 -4.39 28.03 7.23
C LEU A 617 -4.45 28.91 8.49
N GLN A 618 -5.60 29.05 9.15
CA GLN A 618 -5.73 29.91 10.33
C GLN A 618 -5.23 29.19 11.59
N PRO A 619 -4.39 29.84 12.42
CA PRO A 619 -3.84 29.23 13.63
C PRO A 619 -4.89 28.67 14.60
N LYS A 620 -6.08 29.27 14.65
CA LYS A 620 -7.17 28.82 15.52
C LYS A 620 -7.71 27.41 15.18
N ASN A 621 -7.52 26.95 13.95
CA ASN A 621 -7.98 25.63 13.51
C ASN A 621 -6.84 24.58 13.52
N GLN A 622 -5.60 25.01 13.79
CA GLN A 622 -4.44 24.12 13.90
C GLN A 622 -4.48 23.38 15.24
N MET A 623 -4.31 22.06 15.17
CA MET A 623 -4.35 21.16 16.32
C MET A 623 -2.97 20.93 16.94
N VAL A 624 -2.06 21.87 16.71
CA VAL A 624 -0.72 21.87 17.28
C VAL A 624 -0.42 23.28 17.79
N SER A 625 0.04 23.39 19.04
CA SER A 625 0.40 24.67 19.67
C SER A 625 1.81 25.12 19.27
N ALA A 626 2.09 25.16 17.96
CA ALA A 626 3.34 25.72 17.44
C ALA A 626 3.28 27.25 17.47
N LYS A 627 4.37 27.91 17.86
CA LYS A 627 4.51 29.37 17.75
C LYS A 627 5.54 29.66 16.67
N PRO A 628 5.15 29.67 15.38
CA PRO A 628 6.09 29.80 14.28
C PRO A 628 6.89 31.10 14.37
N SER A 629 8.17 31.03 14.01
CA SER A 629 9.01 32.21 13.88
C SER A 629 8.63 32.99 12.61
N LYS A 630 9.23 34.17 12.39
CA LYS A 630 9.05 34.89 11.12
C LYS A 630 9.63 34.14 9.91
N ASN A 631 10.61 33.27 10.15
CA ASN A 631 11.30 32.51 9.12
C ASN A 631 10.64 31.14 8.88
N SER A 632 9.75 30.71 9.80
CA SER A 632 9.09 29.42 9.66
C SER A 632 8.22 29.34 8.43
N CYS A 633 8.27 28.19 7.78
CA CYS A 633 7.67 27.98 6.48
C CYS A 633 7.08 26.57 6.33
N TYR A 634 6.20 26.42 5.34
CA TYR A 634 5.66 25.15 4.90
C TYR A 634 6.67 24.47 3.98
N ILE A 635 6.99 23.21 4.29
CA ILE A 635 7.68 22.29 3.39
C ILE A 635 6.66 21.76 2.37
N SER A 636 5.49 21.34 2.85
CA SER A 636 4.41 20.81 2.03
C SER A 636 3.05 20.94 2.70
N ILE A 637 1.99 20.92 1.91
CA ILE A 637 0.60 20.92 2.37
C ILE A 637 -0.22 19.94 1.53
N LEU A 638 -1.00 19.06 2.17
CA LEU A 638 -2.08 18.29 1.56
C LEU A 638 -3.41 18.71 2.18
N ASN A 639 -4.30 19.27 1.37
CA ASN A 639 -5.69 19.55 1.77
C ASN A 639 -6.60 18.44 1.27
N ILE A 640 -7.24 17.71 2.18
CA ILE A 640 -8.30 16.75 1.86
C ILE A 640 -9.63 17.48 2.02
N ILE A 641 -10.29 17.76 0.90
CA ILE A 641 -11.59 18.45 0.86
C ILE A 641 -12.68 17.41 0.66
N MET A 642 -13.61 17.36 1.60
CA MET A 642 -14.70 16.38 1.66
C MET A 642 -16.05 17.04 1.43
N GLY A 643 -16.84 16.46 0.53
CA GLY A 643 -18.23 16.90 0.25
C GLY A 643 -18.43 17.40 -1.18
N GLU A 644 -19.38 18.32 -1.37
CA GLU A 644 -19.71 18.88 -2.68
C GLU A 644 -18.70 19.98 -3.09
N ALA A 645 -17.61 19.58 -3.73
CA ALA A 645 -16.57 20.50 -4.23
C ALA A 645 -16.38 20.37 -5.75
N ASP A 646 -16.43 21.51 -6.46
CA ASP A 646 -16.10 21.59 -7.89
C ASP A 646 -14.56 21.75 -8.05
N PRO A 647 -13.89 20.95 -8.90
CA PRO A 647 -12.46 21.10 -9.18
C PRO A 647 -12.06 22.51 -9.64
N THR A 648 -12.95 23.22 -10.34
CA THR A 648 -12.74 24.61 -10.79
C THR A 648 -12.61 25.57 -9.61
N ASP A 649 -13.39 25.35 -8.55
CA ASP A 649 -13.35 26.17 -7.34
C ASP A 649 -12.10 25.88 -6.50
N VAL A 650 -11.60 24.65 -6.53
CA VAL A 650 -10.30 24.31 -5.94
C VAL A 650 -9.17 25.08 -6.62
N HIS A 651 -9.13 25.07 -7.96
CA HIS A 651 -8.09 25.79 -8.71
C HIS A 651 -8.11 27.30 -8.43
N LYS A 652 -9.29 27.92 -8.46
CA LYS A 652 -9.47 29.34 -8.08
C LYS A 652 -9.04 29.61 -6.64
N SER A 653 -9.26 28.67 -5.73
CA SER A 653 -8.89 28.82 -4.32
C SER A 653 -7.38 28.76 -4.11
N LEU A 654 -6.70 27.84 -4.80
CA LEU A 654 -5.24 27.75 -4.80
C LEU A 654 -4.59 29.02 -5.35
N LEU A 655 -5.10 29.56 -6.46
CA LEU A 655 -4.60 30.82 -7.03
C LEU A 655 -4.72 31.97 -6.02
N ARG A 656 -5.88 32.12 -5.36
CA ARG A 656 -6.10 33.16 -4.35
C ARG A 656 -5.20 33.03 -3.12
N ILE A 657 -4.89 31.79 -2.69
CA ILE A 657 -3.97 31.54 -1.57
C ILE A 657 -2.55 31.97 -1.94
N ARG A 658 -2.12 31.68 -3.17
CA ARG A 658 -0.83 32.10 -3.72
C ARG A 658 -0.73 33.61 -3.90
N GLU A 659 -1.70 34.24 -4.57
CA GLU A 659 -1.72 35.70 -4.80
C GLU A 659 -1.68 36.53 -3.52
N ARG A 660 -2.29 36.02 -2.45
CA ARG A 660 -2.34 36.69 -1.15
C ARG A 660 -1.19 36.33 -0.22
N ASN A 661 -0.26 35.47 -0.64
CA ASN A 661 0.85 34.99 0.18
C ASN A 661 0.41 34.55 1.59
N LEU A 662 -0.70 33.79 1.68
CA LEU A 662 -1.25 33.35 2.98
C LEU A 662 -0.39 32.26 3.65
N ALA A 663 0.55 31.67 2.93
CA ALA A 663 1.49 30.68 3.40
C ALA A 663 2.89 30.98 2.83
N SER A 664 3.89 30.97 3.70
CA SER A 664 5.31 31.04 3.33
C SER A 664 5.84 29.63 3.12
N PHE A 665 6.54 29.37 2.02
CA PHE A 665 7.09 28.05 1.69
C PHE A 665 8.62 28.04 1.79
N ILE A 666 9.19 26.84 1.87
CA ILE A 666 10.63 26.64 1.80
C ILE A 666 11.27 27.38 0.61
N PRO A 667 12.45 28.00 0.80
CA PRO A 667 13.10 28.79 -0.27
C PRO A 667 13.86 27.94 -1.30
N TRP A 668 14.18 26.69 -0.97
CA TRP A 668 15.01 25.78 -1.78
C TRP A 668 14.19 24.84 -2.67
N GLY A 669 12.87 24.96 -2.67
CA GLY A 669 11.98 24.11 -3.46
C GLY A 669 10.69 24.82 -3.88
N PRO A 670 9.93 24.26 -4.84
CA PRO A 670 8.66 24.84 -5.24
C PRO A 670 7.60 24.69 -4.14
N ALA A 671 6.67 25.66 -4.05
CA ALA A 671 5.54 25.60 -3.13
C ALA A 671 4.62 24.41 -3.42
N SER A 672 4.68 23.38 -2.56
CA SER A 672 3.88 22.15 -2.66
C SER A 672 2.56 22.31 -1.89
N ILE A 673 1.47 22.62 -2.63
CA ILE A 673 0.10 22.57 -2.11
C ILE A 673 -0.68 21.58 -2.97
N GLN A 674 -0.99 20.44 -2.38
CA GLN A 674 -1.77 19.38 -3.01
C GLN A 674 -3.20 19.39 -2.45
N VAL A 675 -4.15 19.02 -3.29
CA VAL A 675 -5.57 18.96 -2.90
C VAL A 675 -6.14 17.63 -3.35
N ALA A 676 -6.62 16.85 -2.40
CA ALA A 676 -7.40 15.65 -2.64
C ALA A 676 -8.89 15.97 -2.46
N LEU A 677 -9.68 15.74 -3.49
CA LEU A 677 -11.14 15.84 -3.42
C LEU A 677 -11.71 14.45 -3.14
N THR A 678 -12.57 14.36 -2.13
CA THR A 678 -13.28 13.11 -1.81
C THR A 678 -14.72 13.39 -1.42
N ARG A 679 -15.56 12.36 -1.54
CA ARG A 679 -16.98 12.45 -1.18
C ARG A 679 -17.14 12.08 0.28
N THR A 680 -18.03 12.78 0.97
CA THR A 680 -18.46 12.36 2.30
C THR A 680 -19.19 11.02 2.21
N SER A 681 -19.07 10.17 3.23
CA SER A 681 -19.80 8.91 3.31
C SER A 681 -21.30 9.12 3.05
N PRO A 682 -21.92 8.34 2.13
CA PRO A 682 -23.36 8.43 1.88
C PRO A 682 -24.20 7.97 3.08
N TYR A 683 -23.62 7.16 3.98
CA TYR A 683 -24.31 6.62 5.15
C TYR A 683 -24.35 7.60 6.32
N THR A 684 -23.59 8.68 6.25
CA THR A 684 -23.64 9.76 7.23
C THR A 684 -24.71 10.80 6.93
N GLN A 685 -25.60 10.56 5.94
CA GLN A 685 -26.70 11.46 5.57
C GLN A 685 -28.08 10.90 5.99
N PRO A 686 -29.10 11.77 6.17
CA PRO A 686 -30.48 11.31 6.32
C PRO A 686 -30.93 10.45 5.12
N PRO A 687 -31.70 9.36 5.34
CA PRO A 687 -32.37 8.97 6.59
C PRO A 687 -31.52 8.15 7.58
N TYR A 688 -30.27 7.81 7.25
CA TYR A 688 -29.47 6.84 8.01
C TYR A 688 -28.89 7.40 9.32
N THR A 689 -28.65 8.71 9.37
CA THR A 689 -28.26 9.42 10.59
C THR A 689 -29.20 10.59 10.83
N THR A 690 -29.28 11.02 12.10
CA THR A 690 -30.10 12.15 12.53
C THR A 690 -29.54 13.51 12.07
N ARG A 691 -28.26 13.57 11.69
CA ARG A 691 -27.55 14.81 11.36
C ARG A 691 -26.90 14.74 9.98
N ALA A 692 -27.30 15.64 9.09
CA ALA A 692 -26.61 15.80 7.81
C ALA A 692 -25.18 16.33 8.02
N PRO A 693 -24.19 15.79 7.29
CA PRO A 693 -22.81 16.24 7.40
C PRO A 693 -22.68 17.66 6.81
N PRO A 694 -21.61 18.40 7.17
CA PRO A 694 -21.35 19.68 6.54
C PRO A 694 -21.21 19.51 5.03
N ARG A 695 -21.78 20.46 4.27
CA ARG A 695 -21.76 20.43 2.80
C ARG A 695 -20.34 20.33 2.23
N VAL A 696 -19.42 21.07 2.83
CA VAL A 696 -17.99 21.02 2.54
C VAL A 696 -17.24 21.07 3.88
N SER A 697 -16.31 20.15 4.06
CA SER A 697 -15.33 20.14 5.14
C SER A 697 -13.94 19.93 4.56
N GLY A 698 -12.92 20.18 5.37
CA GLY A 698 -11.54 19.98 4.96
C GLY A 698 -10.65 19.63 6.13
N LEU A 699 -9.67 18.80 5.83
CA LEU A 699 -8.50 18.53 6.64
C LEU A 699 -7.27 19.06 5.91
N MET A 700 -6.36 19.69 6.63
CA MET A 700 -5.02 19.99 6.17
C MET A 700 -4.02 19.14 6.94
N LEU A 701 -3.22 18.38 6.21
CA LEU A 701 -1.96 17.81 6.69
C LEU A 701 -0.85 18.72 6.19
N ALA A 702 -0.04 19.26 7.09
CA ALA A 702 1.01 20.21 6.73
C ALA A 702 2.34 19.81 7.37
N ASN A 703 3.38 19.75 6.55
CA ASN A 703 4.74 19.69 7.02
C ASN A 703 5.27 21.12 7.15
N HIS A 704 5.44 21.60 8.39
CA HIS A 704 5.74 23.00 8.68
C HIS A 704 6.84 23.11 9.73
N THR A 705 7.90 23.89 9.44
CA THR A 705 9.12 23.97 10.28
C THR A 705 8.85 24.47 11.70
N GLY A 706 7.80 25.27 11.87
CA GLY A 706 7.35 25.75 13.19
C GLY A 706 7.04 24.65 14.21
N ILE A 707 6.88 23.39 13.80
CA ILE A 707 6.77 22.23 14.72
C ILE A 707 7.98 22.12 15.67
N ALA A 708 9.16 22.54 15.23
CA ALA A 708 10.38 22.54 16.06
C ALA A 708 10.20 23.30 17.38
N THR A 709 9.31 24.30 17.42
CA THR A 709 9.01 25.04 18.66
C THR A 709 8.35 24.17 19.74
N LEU A 710 7.59 23.14 19.35
CA LEU A 710 7.04 22.16 20.28
C LEU A 710 8.15 21.28 20.87
N PHE A 711 9.07 20.80 20.04
CA PHE A 711 10.19 19.97 20.47
C PHE A 711 11.13 20.74 21.40
N LYS A 712 11.45 22.00 21.07
CA LYS A 712 12.22 22.90 21.94
C LYS A 712 11.60 23.05 23.34
N ARG A 713 10.27 23.11 23.44
CA ARG A 713 9.58 23.15 24.75
C ARG A 713 9.76 21.86 25.53
N ILE A 714 9.63 20.70 24.87
CA ILE A 714 9.84 19.38 25.51
C ILE A 714 11.28 19.27 26.03
N VAL A 715 12.27 19.61 25.20
CA VAL A 715 13.70 19.60 25.60
C VAL A 715 13.95 20.57 26.76
N PHE A 716 13.37 21.77 26.72
CA PHE A 716 13.51 22.74 27.82
C PHE A 716 12.93 22.21 29.14
N GLN A 717 11.76 21.59 29.11
CA GLN A 717 11.15 20.98 30.30
C GLN A 717 11.99 19.81 30.82
N TYR A 718 12.49 18.95 29.92
CA TYR A 718 13.42 17.88 30.26
C TYR A 718 14.69 18.43 30.93
N ASP A 719 15.33 19.45 30.34
CA ASP A 719 16.58 20.03 30.86
C ASP A 719 16.40 20.58 32.28
N ARG A 720 15.23 21.16 32.59
CA ARG A 720 14.91 21.65 33.94
C ARG A 720 14.85 20.53 34.98
N LEU A 721 14.29 19.37 34.62
CA LEU A 721 14.23 18.20 35.49
C LEU A 721 15.61 17.55 35.61
N ARG A 722 16.28 17.35 34.47
CA ARG A 722 17.58 16.68 34.40
C ARG A 722 18.68 17.42 35.14
N LYS A 723 18.72 18.77 35.06
CA LYS A 723 19.68 19.60 35.82
C LYS A 723 19.59 19.41 37.34
N ARG A 724 18.43 18.97 37.85
CA ARG A 724 18.19 18.70 39.27
C ARG A 724 18.25 17.21 39.61
N ASN A 725 18.50 16.35 38.63
CA ASN A 725 18.39 14.90 38.74
C ASN A 725 17.06 14.44 39.36
N ALA A 726 15.98 15.18 39.08
CA ALA A 726 14.67 14.93 39.68
C ALA A 726 14.06 13.64 39.11
N PHE A 727 13.46 12.82 39.97
CA PHE A 727 12.66 11.63 39.63
C PHE A 727 13.38 10.50 38.87
N LEU A 728 14.72 10.49 38.86
CA LEU A 728 15.52 9.52 38.09
C LEU A 728 15.59 8.12 38.73
N GLU A 729 15.40 7.99 40.03
CA GLU A 729 15.53 6.70 40.76
C GLU A 729 14.52 5.64 40.28
N GLN A 730 13.38 6.06 39.74
CA GLN A 730 12.40 5.13 39.17
C GLN A 730 12.87 4.56 37.82
N TYR A 731 13.64 5.31 37.04
CA TYR A 731 14.14 4.86 35.73
C TYR A 731 15.27 3.84 35.89
N LYS A 732 16.19 4.06 36.83
CA LYS A 732 17.33 3.16 37.13
C LYS A 732 16.96 1.72 37.44
N ARG A 733 15.70 1.46 37.82
CA ARG A 733 15.20 0.13 38.18
C ARG A 733 15.01 -0.77 36.95
N HIS A 734 14.98 -0.19 35.75
CA HIS A 734 14.67 -0.85 34.50
C HIS A 734 15.90 -0.95 33.61
N GLU A 735 15.90 -1.96 32.74
CA GLU A 735 17.05 -2.35 31.92
C GLU A 735 17.70 -1.17 31.16
N PRO A 736 16.96 -0.27 30.47
CA PRO A 736 17.58 0.80 29.67
C PRO A 736 18.39 1.83 30.46
N PHE A 737 18.22 1.88 31.78
CA PHE A 737 18.89 2.85 32.66
C PHE A 737 19.66 2.20 33.80
N ARG A 738 19.81 0.87 33.80
CA ARG A 738 20.49 0.13 34.86
C ARG A 738 21.98 0.54 34.98
N ASP A 739 22.63 0.74 33.84
CA ASP A 739 24.06 1.05 33.76
C ASP A 739 24.35 2.55 33.62
N GLY A 740 23.33 3.41 33.65
CA GLY A 740 23.50 4.86 33.58
C GLY A 740 22.35 5.58 32.89
N PHE A 741 22.59 6.85 32.55
CA PHE A 741 21.59 7.74 31.94
C PHE A 741 21.93 8.13 30.50
N ALA A 742 22.84 7.40 29.85
CA ALA A 742 23.28 7.69 28.49
C ALA A 742 22.11 7.72 27.50
N GLU A 743 21.09 6.88 27.70
CA GLU A 743 19.89 6.83 26.87
C GLU A 743 19.13 8.17 26.85
N PHE A 744 19.16 8.93 27.95
CA PHE A 744 18.61 10.28 27.96
C PHE A 744 19.46 11.28 27.17
N ASP A 745 20.78 11.18 27.29
CA ASP A 745 21.72 12.10 26.65
C ASP A 745 21.67 11.92 25.13
N THR A 746 21.68 10.67 24.64
CA THR A 746 21.49 10.33 23.22
C THR A 746 20.12 10.77 22.70
N SER A 747 19.05 10.57 23.48
CA SER A 747 17.71 11.03 23.08
C SER A 747 17.61 12.54 22.97
N ARG A 748 18.27 13.26 23.88
CA ARG A 748 18.35 14.72 23.82
C ARG A 748 19.11 15.19 22.58
N GLU A 749 20.24 14.56 22.26
CA GLU A 749 21.06 14.88 21.09
C GLU A 749 20.27 14.72 19.79
N ILE A 750 19.67 13.55 19.58
CA ILE A 750 18.88 13.26 18.36
C ILE A 750 17.70 14.24 18.20
N VAL A 751 17.01 14.57 19.29
CA VAL A 751 15.90 15.54 19.25
C VAL A 751 16.42 16.95 18.95
N MET A 752 17.59 17.33 19.45
CA MET A 752 18.22 18.61 19.11
C MET A 752 18.67 18.65 17.64
N ASP A 753 19.19 17.56 17.09
CA ASP A 753 19.54 17.46 15.67
C ASP A 753 18.33 17.54 14.76
N LEU A 754 17.19 16.96 15.17
CA LEU A 754 15.91 17.14 14.49
C LEU A 754 15.47 18.60 14.52
N ILE A 755 15.57 19.26 15.67
CA ILE A 755 15.26 20.68 15.81
C ILE A 755 16.12 21.51 14.86
N ASN A 756 17.43 21.26 14.84
CA ASN A 756 18.38 21.96 13.98
C ASN A 756 18.04 21.75 12.50
N GLU A 757 17.70 20.53 12.09
CA GLU A 757 17.27 20.24 10.70
C GLU A 757 16.09 21.09 10.27
N TYR A 758 15.08 21.22 11.13
CA TYR A 758 13.91 22.04 10.83
C TYR A 758 14.26 23.52 10.69
N GLU A 759 15.24 24.02 11.46
CA GLU A 759 15.72 25.40 11.36
C GLU A 759 16.63 25.62 10.14
N GLU A 760 17.42 24.63 9.76
CA GLU A 760 18.23 24.64 8.55
C GLU A 760 17.36 24.60 7.29
N ALA A 761 16.25 23.85 7.32
CA ALA A 761 15.26 23.81 6.25
C ALA A 761 14.58 25.17 5.99
N GLU A 762 14.67 26.14 6.91
CA GLU A 762 14.21 27.52 6.69
C GLU A 762 15.16 28.34 5.79
N ARG A 763 16.39 27.86 5.52
CA ARG A 763 17.42 28.58 4.77
C ARG A 763 17.49 28.16 3.31
N ALA A 764 17.91 29.07 2.43
CA ALA A 764 18.01 28.83 0.99
C ALA A 764 19.10 27.81 0.60
N ASP A 765 20.15 27.68 1.42
CA ASP A 765 21.30 26.81 1.20
C ASP A 765 21.15 25.40 1.79
N TYR A 766 19.95 25.05 2.28
CA TYR A 766 19.67 23.77 2.92
C TYR A 766 20.09 22.54 2.07
N LEU A 767 19.82 22.56 0.75
CA LEU A 767 20.18 21.45 -0.14
C LEU A 767 21.67 21.45 -0.55
N THR A 768 22.35 22.60 -0.47
CA THR A 768 23.75 22.75 -0.91
C THR A 768 24.75 22.67 0.25
N GLY A 769 24.29 22.49 1.49
CA GLY A 769 25.13 22.29 2.65
C GLY A 769 26.05 23.49 2.98
N GLY A 770 25.63 24.71 2.61
CA GLY A 770 26.43 25.92 2.81
C GLY A 770 27.64 26.07 1.87
N ALA A 771 27.77 25.24 0.82
CA ALA A 771 28.71 25.49 -0.26
C ALA A 771 28.13 26.60 -1.16
N THR A 772 28.51 27.85 -0.89
CA THR A 772 28.33 28.94 -1.84
C THR A 772 29.27 28.69 -3.01
N ASP A 773 28.77 28.12 -4.10
CA ASP A 773 29.38 28.38 -5.40
C ASP A 773 29.21 29.87 -5.67
N GLU A 774 30.28 30.64 -5.48
CA GLU A 774 30.36 31.96 -6.08
C GLU A 774 30.08 31.81 -7.58
N PRO A 775 29.11 32.55 -8.15
CA PRO A 775 28.92 32.50 -9.59
C PRO A 775 30.17 33.10 -10.21
N ALA A 776 30.97 32.24 -10.86
CA ALA A 776 32.04 32.66 -11.73
C ALA A 776 31.46 33.68 -12.73
N ASN A 777 31.97 34.91 -12.62
CA ASN A 777 31.68 36.04 -13.48
C ASN A 777 31.75 35.61 -14.96
N GLY A 778 30.58 35.36 -15.56
CA GLY A 778 30.40 35.13 -16.98
C GLY A 778 29.33 36.10 -17.46
N GLY A 779 29.74 37.29 -17.88
CA GLY A 779 28.85 38.39 -18.25
C GLY A 779 27.85 37.99 -19.34
N ALA A 780 26.57 38.22 -19.07
CA ALA A 780 25.52 38.21 -20.07
C ALA A 780 25.11 39.66 -20.40
N ASP A 781 25.41 40.04 -21.64
CA ASP A 781 25.00 41.26 -22.34
C ASP A 781 23.45 41.39 -22.36
N PRO A 782 22.86 42.52 -21.93
CA PRO A 782 21.42 42.70 -21.90
C PRO A 782 20.92 43.19 -23.27
N ARG A 783 20.93 42.31 -24.28
CA ARG A 783 20.27 42.57 -25.57
C ARG A 783 19.76 41.28 -26.20
N THR A 784 18.53 40.90 -25.86
CA THR A 784 17.54 40.37 -26.81
C THR A 784 16.19 40.25 -26.11
N ASP A 785 15.43 41.33 -26.15
CA ASP A 785 13.97 41.27 -26.20
C ASP A 785 13.55 40.73 -27.57
N GLY A 786 12.51 39.89 -27.58
CA GLY A 786 11.61 39.72 -28.72
C GLY A 786 11.67 38.37 -29.44
N ALA A 787 10.63 37.55 -29.24
CA ALA A 787 9.75 37.02 -30.29
C ALA A 787 9.05 35.70 -29.86
N THR A 788 7.78 35.84 -29.50
CA THR A 788 6.62 34.99 -29.89
C THR A 788 6.84 33.56 -30.40
N GLY A 789 6.06 32.62 -29.85
CA GLY A 789 5.23 31.75 -30.72
C GLY A 789 4.92 30.32 -30.26
N ARG A 790 3.63 30.13 -29.94
CA ARG A 790 2.83 28.89 -29.78
C ARG A 790 2.86 28.16 -28.44
#